data_AF-A0A7V8YRQ2-F1
#
_entry.id   AF-A0A7V8YRQ2-F1
#
_cell.length_a   1.000
_cell.length_b   1.000
_cell.length_c   1.000
_cell.angle_alpha   90.00
_cell.angle_beta   90.00
_cell.angle_gamma   90.00
#
_symmetry.space_group_name_H-M   'P 1'
#
loop_
_entity.id
_entity.type
_entity.pdbx_description
1 polymer ?
#
loop_
_entity_poly.entity_id
_entity_poly.type
_entity_poly.pdbx_seq_one_letter_code
_entity_poly.pdbx_strand_id
1 'polypeptide(L)'
;MGISTVDGYRAAQVSEALGLAPEVVAMCLRDTASTVGGVGFAVLGADALARHAQGYADEEAKLDEPGWIRFRKRGGEYHANNPDVVDALQAASGVVTAEDADDDGDGDGGAKPRRRRAAAAKAESGDGAGANGELDGLEPAPPEDQGKVLILPGVGDGNGNGAGNGDADAPLPTPDPVELRAAHLLQRAVGEGRSELYDKFRDLVESRPVTELRDLLEIVDREPVPLEEIEGPYEITRRFSTGAMSHGALGKEAHETLAMAMNMIGGRSNCGEGGEDPYRFRTRGMARDRNSRIKQIASGRFGVTPEYCAFADELNIKMAQGSKPGEGGQLPGHKVSNEIARLRHTQPGVGLISPPPHHDIYSIEDLAQLIFDLKQVNPQVEVSVKLVAEENVGTIAAGVVKALAEVVQVSGNNGGTGASPLSSIKHAGMPWELGIADTQQALIENELRDRVRVRVDGGFRTGRDVLVAALLGADEYSFGTAAMIAEGCIMVRACHRDTCPTGVATQRPNLRAKFSGTPEGVAQYLLFVAEDVRQLLASLGLRSLDEAIGRVELLRQRTSGDARADTIDLAPLLVPPADAEAVRHFVTHVPIQRPRSELDERLLADGFAALWEGGETVLEYEITNADRTVGASLGGAIGLEWGDGLPPGSVTARFTGAAGQSFGAFLAEGVTLELVGEANDYLGKGQGGGRIVVLPPAGDAGDPVLAGNTVLYGATAGEVFLAGTVGERFAVRNSGATAVVEGAGDHACEYMTGGTCVILGPFGYNLGAGMTGGQAYVYDPDGMLASRLNPQLVEATRVGDDAQAAELLFLVEWHRELTGSALAGDMLADWDATLRCFWRVAPVDEIARIERANEGLLGAPR
;
A
#
# COMPACT_ATOMS: atom_id res chain seq x y z
N MET A 1 -10.80 -7.61 13.48
CA MET A 1 -11.75 -8.46 14.25
C MET A 1 -13.22 -8.27 13.88
N GLY A 2 -13.68 -7.09 13.43
CA GLY A 2 -15.03 -6.97 12.84
C GLY A 2 -16.22 -7.15 13.81
N ILE A 3 -16.00 -7.02 15.12
CA ILE A 3 -17.03 -7.21 16.14
C ILE A 3 -17.96 -5.99 16.18
N SER A 4 -19.27 -6.19 15.98
CA SER A 4 -20.26 -5.10 15.94
C SER A 4 -20.87 -4.75 17.31
N THR A 5 -20.76 -5.62 18.32
CA THR A 5 -21.40 -5.40 19.63
C THR A 5 -20.44 -5.53 20.80
N VAL A 6 -20.62 -4.67 21.82
CA VAL A 6 -19.85 -4.74 23.07
C VAL A 6 -20.11 -6.06 23.80
N ASP A 7 -21.31 -6.62 23.69
CA ASP A 7 -21.64 -7.91 24.31
C ASP A 7 -20.87 -9.07 23.65
N GLY A 8 -20.66 -9.04 22.33
CA GLY A 8 -19.79 -10.00 21.64
C GLY A 8 -18.30 -9.80 21.92
N TYR A 9 -17.88 -8.58 22.26
CA TYR A 9 -16.50 -8.27 22.66
C TYR A 9 -16.21 -8.66 24.12
N ARG A 10 -17.21 -8.52 25.01
CA ARG A 10 -17.05 -8.74 26.44
C ARG A 10 -16.63 -10.18 26.69
N ALA A 11 -15.52 -10.36 27.41
CA ALA A 11 -14.92 -11.66 27.73
C ALA A 11 -14.39 -12.47 26.53
N ALA A 12 -14.38 -11.92 25.31
CA ALA A 12 -13.79 -12.57 24.14
C ALA A 12 -12.25 -12.57 24.14
N GLN A 13 -11.63 -11.77 25.02
CA GLN A 13 -10.17 -11.66 25.18
C GLN A 13 -9.44 -11.41 23.85
N VAL A 14 -9.92 -10.43 23.08
CA VAL A 14 -9.28 -9.98 21.82
C VAL A 14 -8.01 -9.17 22.15
N SER A 15 -7.03 -9.82 22.73
CA SER A 15 -5.77 -9.26 23.23
C SER A 15 -4.74 -10.37 23.31
N GLU A 16 -3.47 -10.00 23.17
CA GLU A 16 -2.34 -10.90 23.32
C GLU A 16 -1.37 -10.29 24.34
N ALA A 17 -0.81 -11.11 25.22
CA ALA A 17 0.01 -10.66 26.34
C ALA A 17 1.51 -10.82 26.05
N LEU A 18 2.23 -9.70 26.01
CA LEU A 18 3.70 -9.69 25.92
C LEU A 18 4.31 -9.33 27.28
N GLY A 19 5.19 -10.17 27.82
CA GLY A 19 5.93 -9.88 29.06
C GLY A 19 5.23 -10.28 30.35
N LEU A 20 4.22 -11.16 30.32
CA LEU A 20 3.53 -11.67 31.52
C LEU A 20 3.82 -13.16 31.72
N ALA A 21 4.14 -13.54 32.95
CA ALA A 21 4.45 -14.94 33.27
C ALA A 21 3.22 -15.86 33.15
N PRO A 22 3.39 -17.15 32.80
CA PRO A 22 2.29 -18.11 32.66
C PRO A 22 1.37 -18.20 33.88
N GLU A 23 1.88 -18.07 35.11
CA GLU A 23 1.05 -18.10 36.32
C GLU A 23 0.11 -16.89 36.44
N VAL A 24 0.52 -15.73 35.92
CA VAL A 24 -0.31 -14.52 35.89
C VAL A 24 -1.43 -14.70 34.87
N VAL A 25 -1.08 -15.17 33.68
CA VAL A 25 -2.04 -15.45 32.60
C VAL A 25 -3.05 -16.50 33.05
N ALA A 26 -2.61 -17.63 33.59
CA ALA A 26 -3.49 -18.72 34.03
C ALA A 26 -4.52 -18.30 35.11
N MET A 27 -4.13 -17.38 36.00
CA MET A 27 -4.99 -16.89 37.08
C MET A 27 -5.91 -15.75 36.64
N CYS A 28 -5.41 -14.79 35.85
CA CYS A 28 -6.09 -13.52 35.59
C CYS A 28 -6.62 -13.36 34.16
N LEU A 29 -5.99 -14.01 33.18
CA LEU A 29 -6.20 -13.85 31.75
C LEU A 29 -6.21 -15.22 31.06
N ARG A 30 -6.90 -16.20 31.66
CA ARG A 30 -6.90 -17.59 31.17
C ARG A 30 -7.22 -17.61 29.66
N ASP A 31 -6.50 -18.44 28.91
CA ASP A 31 -6.62 -18.61 27.45
C ASP A 31 -6.13 -17.43 26.59
N THR A 32 -5.63 -16.34 27.20
CA THR A 32 -4.91 -15.29 26.47
C THR A 32 -3.50 -15.76 26.10
N ALA A 33 -3.10 -15.65 24.83
CA ALA A 33 -1.76 -16.02 24.41
C ALA A 33 -0.67 -15.16 25.05
N SER A 34 0.44 -15.80 25.40
CA SER A 34 1.63 -15.14 25.97
C SER A 34 2.90 -15.92 25.64
N THR A 35 3.26 -15.89 24.36
CA THR A 35 4.26 -16.78 23.75
C THR A 35 5.61 -16.79 24.46
N VAL A 36 6.09 -15.64 24.92
CA VAL A 36 7.44 -15.49 25.49
C VAL A 36 7.45 -15.28 27.00
N GLY A 37 6.30 -15.40 27.68
CA GLY A 37 6.21 -15.21 29.13
C GLY A 37 6.67 -13.82 29.60
N GLY A 38 7.16 -13.75 30.84
CA GLY A 38 7.75 -12.54 31.41
C GLY A 38 7.56 -12.43 32.92
N VAL A 39 7.14 -11.26 33.40
CA VAL A 39 7.14 -10.96 34.84
C VAL A 39 5.97 -11.62 35.58
N GLY A 40 6.26 -12.18 36.75
CA GLY A 40 5.29 -12.80 37.65
C GLY A 40 4.69 -11.84 38.70
N PHE A 41 3.82 -12.36 39.56
CA PHE A 41 3.12 -11.58 40.60
C PHE A 41 4.05 -10.82 41.55
N ALA A 42 5.25 -11.34 41.84
CA ALA A 42 6.19 -10.69 42.74
C ALA A 42 6.68 -9.33 42.20
N VAL A 43 7.06 -9.28 40.93
CA VAL A 43 7.51 -8.05 40.26
C VAL A 43 6.35 -7.08 40.08
N LEU A 44 5.19 -7.58 39.63
CA LEU A 44 3.98 -6.76 39.48
C LEU A 44 3.53 -6.13 40.81
N GLY A 45 3.60 -6.90 41.90
CA GLY A 45 3.30 -6.41 43.24
C GLY A 45 4.31 -5.36 43.73
N ALA A 46 5.60 -5.58 43.48
CA ALA A 46 6.64 -4.61 43.80
C ALA A 46 6.44 -3.28 43.04
N ASP A 47 6.06 -3.33 41.76
CA ASP A 47 5.75 -2.15 40.95
C ASP A 47 4.56 -1.37 41.49
N ALA A 48 3.48 -2.07 41.81
CA ALA A 48 2.29 -1.46 42.39
C ALA A 48 2.64 -0.76 43.72
N LEU A 49 3.43 -1.41 44.59
CA LEU A 49 3.88 -0.84 45.85
C LEU A 49 4.85 0.33 45.67
N ALA A 50 5.75 0.28 44.69
CA ALA A 50 6.68 1.36 44.39
C ALA A 50 5.96 2.61 43.89
N ARG A 51 5.03 2.46 42.93
CA ARG A 51 4.18 3.56 42.43
C ARG A 51 3.30 4.13 43.54
N HIS A 52 2.74 3.26 44.40
CA HIS A 52 2.00 3.69 45.57
C HIS A 52 2.89 4.51 46.52
N ALA A 53 4.07 4.01 46.90
CA ALA A 53 4.99 4.74 47.76
C ALA A 53 5.37 6.12 47.17
N GLN A 54 5.63 6.20 45.87
CA GLN A 54 5.92 7.46 45.17
C GLN A 54 4.73 8.43 45.25
N GLY A 55 3.50 7.96 45.01
CA GLY A 55 2.30 8.79 45.03
C GLY A 55 1.92 9.33 46.42
N TYR A 56 2.44 8.74 47.49
CA TYR A 56 2.20 9.17 48.89
C TYR A 56 3.42 9.85 49.53
N ALA A 57 4.52 10.04 48.79
CA ALA A 57 5.76 10.60 49.34
C ALA A 57 5.72 12.12 49.55
N ASP A 58 5.01 12.85 48.69
CA ASP A 58 4.93 14.32 48.70
C ASP A 58 3.57 14.79 48.15
N GLU A 59 2.81 15.53 48.95
CA GLU A 59 1.48 16.06 48.60
C GLU A 59 1.54 17.16 47.52
N GLU A 60 2.69 17.81 47.34
CA GLU A 60 2.89 18.86 46.32
C GLU A 60 3.57 18.34 45.03
N ALA A 61 3.86 17.04 44.95
CA ALA A 61 4.54 16.46 43.80
C ALA A 61 3.70 16.60 42.51
N LYS A 62 4.37 17.01 41.43
CA LYS A 62 3.78 17.02 40.08
C LYS A 62 3.97 15.64 39.43
N LEU A 63 3.06 15.30 38.52
CA LEU A 63 3.23 14.12 37.66
C LEU A 63 4.51 14.27 36.84
N ASP A 64 5.29 13.19 36.78
CA ASP A 64 6.49 13.12 35.95
C ASP A 64 6.12 13.23 34.46
N GLU A 65 7.06 13.72 33.65
CA GLU A 65 6.95 13.72 32.19
C GLU A 65 7.92 12.69 31.58
N PRO A 66 7.60 11.39 31.68
CA PRO A 66 8.50 10.29 31.38
C PRO A 66 8.84 10.15 29.90
N GLY A 67 8.18 10.85 28.98
CA GLY A 67 8.56 10.83 27.57
C GLY A 67 8.03 9.66 26.72
N TRP A 68 7.10 8.82 27.21
CA TRP A 68 6.56 7.66 26.47
C TRP A 68 6.14 7.90 25.01
N ILE A 69 5.64 9.10 24.71
CA ILE A 69 5.13 9.49 23.38
C ILE A 69 6.22 10.10 22.51
N ARG A 70 7.12 10.88 23.11
CA ARG A 70 8.15 11.65 22.43
C ARG A 70 9.36 11.79 23.35
N PHE A 71 10.53 11.59 22.74
CA PHE A 71 11.82 11.75 23.38
C PHE A 71 11.94 13.03 24.22
N ARG A 72 12.50 12.87 25.43
CA ARG A 72 12.84 13.94 26.36
C ARG A 72 14.32 13.82 26.73
N LYS A 73 15.06 14.93 26.64
CA LYS A 73 16.53 14.96 26.84
C LYS A 73 16.98 14.63 28.28
N ARG A 74 16.11 14.82 29.28
CA ARG A 74 16.46 14.66 30.70
C ARG A 74 15.55 13.63 31.35
N GLY A 75 16.11 12.48 31.73
CA GLY A 75 15.45 11.47 32.58
C GLY A 75 14.18 10.83 32.01
N GLY A 76 14.00 10.86 30.69
CA GLY A 76 12.86 10.23 30.02
C GLY A 76 13.17 8.84 29.48
N GLU A 77 12.12 8.17 29.00
CA GLU A 77 12.12 6.89 28.31
C GLU A 77 13.09 6.89 27.12
N TYR A 78 13.80 5.78 26.95
CA TYR A 78 14.69 5.62 25.80
C TYR A 78 13.87 5.50 24.51
N HIS A 79 14.36 6.13 23.45
CA HIS A 79 13.81 5.98 22.11
C HIS A 79 14.91 5.57 21.15
N ALA A 80 14.68 4.50 20.40
CA ALA A 80 15.59 4.05 19.35
C ALA A 80 15.81 5.09 18.24
N ASN A 81 14.88 6.03 18.08
CA ASN A 81 15.03 7.21 17.23
C ASN A 81 15.18 8.45 18.13
N ASN A 82 16.40 8.69 18.60
CA ASN A 82 16.80 9.86 19.39
C ASN A 82 17.75 10.75 18.57
N PRO A 83 18.00 12.01 18.99
CA PRO A 83 18.83 12.95 18.23
C PRO A 83 20.21 12.41 17.86
N ASP A 84 20.94 11.79 18.79
CA ASP A 84 22.30 11.31 18.54
C ASP A 84 22.34 10.24 17.42
N VAL A 85 21.36 9.33 17.42
CA VAL A 85 21.20 8.30 16.37
C VAL A 85 20.78 8.92 15.04
N VAL A 86 19.88 9.91 15.07
CA VAL A 86 19.40 10.62 13.87
C VAL A 86 20.54 11.38 13.20
N ASP A 87 21.30 12.15 13.98
CA ASP A 87 22.39 12.98 13.48
C ASP A 87 23.51 12.11 12.92
N ALA A 88 23.85 10.99 13.58
CA ALA A 88 24.85 10.05 13.09
C ALA A 88 24.43 9.40 11.75
N LEU A 89 23.16 9.00 11.60
CA LEU A 89 22.65 8.44 10.35
C LEU A 89 22.69 9.48 9.22
N GLN A 90 22.25 10.71 9.49
CA GLN A 90 22.25 11.81 8.51
C GLN A 90 23.67 12.15 8.05
N ALA A 91 24.63 12.19 8.98
CA ALA A 91 26.04 12.39 8.66
C ALA A 91 26.58 11.28 7.75
N ALA A 92 26.27 10.01 8.04
CA ALA A 92 26.64 8.88 7.18
C ALA A 92 26.00 8.95 5.78
N SER A 93 24.79 9.50 5.69
CA SER A 93 24.04 9.69 4.44
C SER A 93 24.43 10.96 3.67
N GLY A 94 25.29 11.82 4.24
CA GLY A 94 25.71 13.09 3.64
C GLY A 94 24.60 14.16 3.59
N VAL A 95 23.59 14.08 4.46
CA VAL A 95 22.57 15.14 4.60
C VAL A 95 23.19 16.30 5.37
N VAL A 96 23.31 17.46 4.74
CA VAL A 96 23.81 18.69 5.36
C VAL A 96 22.68 19.30 6.20
N THR A 97 22.90 19.45 7.50
CA THR A 97 21.94 20.14 8.37
C THR A 97 22.11 21.65 8.23
N ALA A 98 21.06 22.42 8.53
CA ALA A 98 21.14 23.88 8.48
C ALA A 98 22.16 24.47 9.48
N GLU A 99 22.54 23.71 10.52
CA GLU A 99 23.56 24.11 11.50
C GLU A 99 24.98 23.97 10.92
N ASP A 100 25.22 23.00 10.02
CA ASP A 100 26.52 22.81 9.35
C ASP A 100 26.87 23.93 8.36
N ALA A 101 25.87 24.70 7.90
CA ALA A 101 26.09 25.84 7.01
C ALA A 101 26.55 27.12 7.74
N ASP A 102 26.39 27.16 9.06
CA ASP A 102 26.77 28.29 9.92
C ASP A 102 28.07 28.03 10.72
N ASP A 103 28.62 26.80 10.69
CA ASP A 103 29.86 26.40 11.39
C ASP A 103 31.08 26.25 10.44
N ASP A 104 31.07 26.95 9.29
CA ASP A 104 32.30 27.27 8.55
C ASP A 104 33.10 28.29 9.38
N GLY A 105 33.81 27.75 10.37
CA GLY A 105 34.64 28.50 11.30
C GLY A 105 35.60 29.47 10.62
N ASP A 106 35.73 30.63 11.26
CA ASP A 106 36.77 31.63 11.04
C ASP A 106 38.17 30.99 11.06
N GLY A 107 38.62 30.51 9.91
CA GLY A 107 39.99 30.14 9.60
C GLY A 107 40.59 31.14 8.61
N ASP A 108 41.40 32.05 9.12
CA ASP A 108 42.19 33.03 8.36
C ASP A 108 42.94 32.38 7.18
N GLY A 109 42.70 32.89 5.96
CA GLY A 109 43.32 32.38 4.73
C GLY A 109 42.62 32.84 3.45
N GLY A 110 42.80 34.12 3.08
CA GLY A 110 42.02 34.81 2.06
C GLY A 110 41.88 34.14 0.68
N ALA A 111 40.64 33.93 0.26
CA ALA A 111 40.14 34.13 -1.11
C ALA A 111 38.60 34.25 -1.08
N LYS A 112 38.05 35.41 -1.48
CA LYS A 112 36.60 35.73 -1.42
C LYS A 112 35.74 34.80 -2.29
N PRO A 113 34.60 34.26 -1.80
CA PRO A 113 33.61 33.63 -2.66
C PRO A 113 32.61 34.67 -3.22
N ARG A 114 32.25 34.49 -4.49
CA ARG A 114 31.27 35.28 -5.22
C ARG A 114 29.85 35.02 -4.68
N ARG A 115 29.27 36.02 -4.01
CA ARG A 115 27.83 36.06 -3.67
C ARG A 115 26.98 36.03 -4.94
N ARG A 116 26.23 34.94 -5.19
CA ARG A 116 25.03 35.00 -6.04
C ARG A 116 23.87 35.48 -5.16
N ARG A 117 23.47 36.74 -5.37
CA ARG A 117 22.32 37.37 -4.72
C ARG A 117 21.02 36.69 -5.17
N ALA A 118 20.24 36.25 -4.19
CA ALA A 118 18.79 36.15 -4.33
C ALA A 118 18.22 37.56 -4.58
N ALA A 119 17.45 37.71 -5.65
CA ALA A 119 16.64 38.90 -5.89
C ALA A 119 15.18 38.55 -5.61
N ALA A 120 14.71 38.86 -4.41
CA ALA A 120 13.30 39.04 -4.13
C ALA A 120 12.88 40.43 -4.65
N ALA A 121 11.89 40.49 -5.53
CA ALA A 121 11.27 41.73 -5.96
C ALA A 121 9.86 41.86 -5.35
N LYS A 122 9.62 43.06 -4.82
CA LYS A 122 8.45 43.52 -4.07
C LYS A 122 7.17 43.52 -4.90
N ALA A 123 6.07 43.24 -4.23
CA ALA A 123 4.72 43.60 -4.65
C ALA A 123 4.51 45.12 -4.54
N GLU A 124 3.95 45.72 -5.58
CA GLU A 124 3.13 46.94 -5.50
C GLU A 124 2.14 46.97 -6.69
N SER A 125 0.94 47.47 -6.36
CA SER A 125 -0.33 47.61 -7.07
C SER A 125 -0.34 48.05 -8.55
N GLY A 126 -1.34 47.55 -9.31
CA GLY A 126 -1.85 48.18 -10.54
C GLY A 126 -2.74 47.27 -11.38
N ASP A 127 -3.98 47.71 -11.65
CA ASP A 127 -5.02 47.07 -12.48
C ASP A 127 -4.58 46.69 -13.91
N GLY A 128 -5.24 45.68 -14.49
CA GLY A 128 -5.50 45.63 -15.94
C GLY A 128 -5.15 44.33 -16.69
N ALA A 129 -6.19 43.55 -17.00
CA ALA A 129 -6.42 42.73 -18.21
C ALA A 129 -5.26 41.94 -18.89
N GLY A 130 -5.43 40.61 -18.91
CA GLY A 130 -5.28 39.73 -20.08
C GLY A 130 -3.87 39.44 -20.63
N ALA A 131 -3.45 38.17 -20.56
CA ALA A 131 -2.92 37.39 -21.69
C ALA A 131 -2.32 36.05 -21.22
N ASN A 132 -2.51 35.03 -22.07
CA ASN A 132 -1.90 33.71 -22.03
C ASN A 132 -0.36 33.77 -21.93
N GLY A 133 0.23 32.81 -21.22
CA GLY A 133 1.68 32.61 -21.14
C GLY A 133 2.00 31.11 -21.17
N GLU A 134 2.63 30.71 -22.27
CA GLU A 134 2.94 29.34 -22.70
C GLU A 134 3.88 28.58 -21.75
N LEU A 135 3.62 27.28 -21.66
CA LEU A 135 4.53 26.25 -21.15
C LEU A 135 5.42 25.80 -22.32
N ASP A 136 6.73 26.03 -22.21
CA ASP A 136 7.78 25.41 -23.04
C ASP A 136 8.98 25.16 -22.11
N GLY A 137 9.69 24.05 -22.11
CA GLY A 137 9.57 22.85 -22.94
C GLY A 137 10.43 21.73 -22.37
N LEU A 138 9.90 20.52 -22.46
CA LEU A 138 10.66 19.29 -22.67
C LEU A 138 9.94 18.63 -23.85
N GLU A 139 10.57 18.63 -25.02
CA GLU A 139 10.03 17.96 -26.19
C GLU A 139 9.78 16.48 -25.87
N PRO A 140 8.63 15.90 -26.24
CA PRO A 140 8.44 14.47 -26.17
C PRO A 140 9.43 13.78 -27.12
N ALA A 141 10.06 12.72 -26.63
CA ALA A 141 10.92 11.89 -27.46
C ALA A 141 10.13 11.36 -28.67
N PRO A 142 10.75 11.24 -29.86
CA PRO A 142 10.08 10.75 -31.06
C PRO A 142 9.48 9.34 -30.82
N PRO A 143 8.36 9.01 -31.49
CA PRO A 143 7.61 7.77 -31.26
C PRO A 143 8.37 6.46 -31.56
N GLU A 144 9.56 6.53 -32.15
CA GLU A 144 10.26 5.35 -32.66
C GLU A 144 11.04 4.56 -31.59
N ASP A 145 11.11 5.04 -30.34
CA ASP A 145 11.83 4.37 -29.24
C ASP A 145 10.93 4.04 -28.03
N GLN A 146 9.61 4.17 -28.19
CA GLN A 146 8.63 3.72 -27.19
C GLN A 146 8.43 2.22 -27.33
N GLY A 147 8.79 1.49 -26.27
CA GLY A 147 8.31 0.13 -26.02
C GLY A 147 8.45 -0.84 -27.19
N LYS A 148 9.62 -1.48 -27.32
CA LYS A 148 9.57 -2.86 -27.80
C LYS A 148 8.67 -3.60 -26.84
N VAL A 149 7.46 -3.93 -27.31
CA VAL A 149 6.56 -4.91 -26.70
C VAL A 149 7.45 -6.04 -26.19
N LEU A 150 7.40 -6.28 -24.88
CA LEU A 150 7.74 -7.60 -24.34
C LEU A 150 6.67 -8.52 -24.93
N ILE A 151 6.92 -9.01 -26.15
CA ILE A 151 6.11 -10.06 -26.74
C ILE A 151 6.21 -11.20 -25.75
N LEU A 152 5.08 -11.52 -25.10
CA LEU A 152 4.94 -12.69 -24.25
C LEU A 152 5.51 -13.89 -25.04
N PRO A 153 6.59 -14.55 -24.59
CA PRO A 153 7.04 -15.76 -25.26
C PRO A 153 5.98 -16.83 -25.01
N GLY A 154 5.20 -17.17 -26.04
CA GLY A 154 4.16 -18.21 -25.89
C GLY A 154 3.02 -18.27 -26.89
N VAL A 155 2.92 -17.35 -27.87
CA VAL A 155 1.89 -17.44 -28.91
C VAL A 155 2.54 -17.70 -30.27
N GLY A 156 2.58 -18.98 -30.66
CA GLY A 156 2.79 -19.43 -32.04
C GLY A 156 4.24 -19.58 -32.51
N ASP A 157 4.81 -20.77 -32.36
CA ASP A 157 5.17 -21.60 -33.53
C ASP A 157 5.62 -22.99 -33.08
N GLY A 158 4.90 -23.99 -33.57
CA GLY A 158 5.28 -25.38 -33.40
C GLY A 158 6.52 -25.73 -34.21
N ASN A 159 7.22 -26.74 -33.70
CA ASN A 159 8.11 -27.69 -34.39
C ASN A 159 9.63 -27.45 -34.19
N GLY A 160 10.30 -28.42 -33.55
CA GLY A 160 11.76 -28.59 -33.67
C GLY A 160 12.47 -29.20 -32.46
N ASN A 161 12.67 -30.53 -32.48
CA ASN A 161 13.60 -31.27 -31.62
C ASN A 161 15.03 -30.72 -31.68
N GLY A 162 15.77 -30.79 -30.56
CA GLY A 162 17.23 -30.69 -30.56
C GLY A 162 17.88 -30.76 -29.18
N ALA A 163 18.24 -31.97 -28.74
CA ALA A 163 19.19 -32.18 -27.65
C ALA A 163 20.63 -31.94 -28.14
N GLY A 164 21.51 -31.34 -27.33
CA GLY A 164 22.95 -31.44 -27.55
C GLY A 164 23.84 -30.34 -26.94
N ASN A 165 24.60 -30.76 -25.92
CA ASN A 165 25.97 -30.39 -25.55
C ASN A 165 26.34 -28.94 -25.15
N GLY A 166 27.05 -28.87 -24.02
CA GLY A 166 27.64 -27.67 -23.47
C GLY A 166 28.88 -27.20 -24.22
N ASP A 167 29.07 -25.89 -24.20
CA ASP A 167 30.30 -25.20 -24.56
C ASP A 167 30.74 -24.33 -23.38
N ALA A 168 31.94 -24.63 -22.89
CA ALA A 168 32.70 -23.82 -21.96
C ALA A 168 33.49 -22.75 -22.74
N ASP A 169 32.81 -21.70 -23.19
CA ASP A 169 33.44 -20.44 -23.65
C ASP A 169 32.39 -19.32 -23.86
N ALA A 170 31.45 -19.18 -22.93
CA ALA A 170 30.57 -18.01 -22.91
C ALA A 170 31.38 -16.78 -22.48
N PRO A 171 31.36 -15.66 -23.22
CA PRO A 171 31.99 -14.42 -22.76
C PRO A 171 31.41 -14.05 -21.40
N LEU A 172 32.28 -13.67 -20.44
CA LEU A 172 31.87 -13.20 -19.13
C LEU A 172 30.73 -12.18 -19.30
N PRO A 173 29.60 -12.34 -18.58
CA PRO A 173 28.50 -11.40 -18.69
C PRO A 173 29.03 -9.99 -18.40
N THR A 174 28.70 -9.04 -19.27
CA THR A 174 28.96 -7.63 -18.99
C THR A 174 28.31 -7.28 -17.65
N PRO A 175 29.02 -6.64 -16.70
CA PRO A 175 28.47 -6.35 -15.38
C PRO A 175 27.17 -5.55 -15.50
N ASP A 176 26.19 -5.83 -14.65
CA ASP A 176 24.92 -5.10 -14.65
C ASP A 176 25.23 -3.59 -14.46
N PRO A 177 24.70 -2.69 -15.32
CA PRO A 177 24.90 -1.25 -15.18
C PRO A 177 24.50 -0.69 -13.80
N VAL A 178 23.54 -1.32 -13.11
CA VAL A 178 23.11 -0.95 -11.75
C VAL A 178 24.14 -1.42 -10.71
N GLU A 179 24.67 -2.62 -10.85
CA GLU A 179 25.74 -3.16 -9.99
C GLU A 179 26.98 -2.26 -10.04
N LEU A 180 27.42 -1.88 -11.26
CA LEU A 180 28.51 -0.94 -11.46
C LEU A 180 28.24 0.39 -10.74
N ARG A 181 27.03 0.93 -10.87
CA ARG A 181 26.66 2.20 -10.23
C ARG A 181 26.70 2.09 -8.70
N ALA A 182 26.16 1.01 -8.13
CA ALA A 182 26.19 0.75 -6.70
C ALA A 182 27.64 0.66 -6.18
N ALA A 183 28.51 -0.05 -6.88
CA ALA A 183 29.93 -0.15 -6.54
C ALA A 183 30.64 1.21 -6.56
N HIS A 184 30.40 2.04 -7.59
CA HIS A 184 30.97 3.39 -7.67
C HIS A 184 30.46 4.30 -6.54
N LEU A 185 29.17 4.21 -6.19
CA LEU A 185 28.58 4.98 -5.07
C LEU A 185 29.23 4.60 -3.74
N LEU A 186 29.39 3.30 -3.47
CA LEU A 186 30.02 2.80 -2.25
C LEU A 186 31.49 3.22 -2.18
N GLN A 187 32.27 3.00 -3.24
CA GLN A 187 33.69 3.40 -3.30
C GLN A 187 33.87 4.89 -3.07
N ARG A 188 33.01 5.72 -3.66
CA ARG A 188 33.04 7.17 -3.45
C ARG A 188 32.75 7.54 -1.99
N ALA A 189 31.73 6.95 -1.38
CA ALA A 189 31.36 7.24 0.01
C ALA A 189 32.47 6.82 0.99
N VAL A 190 33.11 5.68 0.74
CA VAL A 190 34.29 5.22 1.49
C VAL A 190 35.46 6.20 1.31
N GLY A 191 35.73 6.64 0.08
CA GLY A 191 36.77 7.65 -0.20
C GLY A 191 36.51 9.02 0.45
N GLU A 192 35.23 9.34 0.74
CA GLU A 192 34.80 10.54 1.45
C GLU A 192 34.77 10.36 2.99
N GLY A 193 35.20 9.19 3.53
CA GLY A 193 35.25 8.91 4.97
C GLY A 193 33.89 8.61 5.62
N ARG A 194 32.82 8.40 4.83
CA ARG A 194 31.46 8.20 5.36
C ARG A 194 31.23 6.84 6.02
N SER A 195 32.07 5.84 5.74
CA SER A 195 32.00 4.54 6.39
C SER A 195 32.24 4.63 7.90
N GLU A 196 33.19 5.47 8.34
CA GLU A 196 33.48 5.70 9.76
C GLU A 196 32.28 6.35 10.50
N LEU A 197 31.53 7.20 9.79
CA LEU A 197 30.30 7.80 10.32
C LEU A 197 29.17 6.77 10.44
N TYR A 198 29.09 5.83 9.49
CA TYR A 198 28.17 4.70 9.59
C TYR A 198 28.54 3.78 10.76
N ASP A 199 29.81 3.48 10.97
CA ASP A 199 30.28 2.68 12.11
C ASP A 199 29.85 3.32 13.44
N LYS A 200 30.04 4.63 13.59
CA LYS A 200 29.57 5.37 14.77
C LYS A 200 28.05 5.28 14.96
N PHE A 201 27.29 5.39 13.86
CA PHE A 201 25.84 5.20 13.90
C PHE A 201 25.46 3.78 14.34
N ARG A 202 26.07 2.74 13.75
CA ARG A 202 25.86 1.34 14.12
C ARG A 202 26.14 1.13 15.60
N ASP A 203 27.27 1.60 16.09
CA ASP A 203 27.66 1.45 17.49
C ASP A 203 26.65 2.10 18.45
N LEU A 204 26.09 3.26 18.11
CA LEU A 204 25.03 3.91 18.90
C LEU A 204 23.72 3.10 18.93
N VAL A 205 23.38 2.44 17.81
CA VAL A 205 22.20 1.58 17.73
C VAL A 205 22.41 0.28 18.50
N GLU A 206 23.59 -0.33 18.41
CA GLU A 206 23.86 -1.64 19.01
C GLU A 206 24.23 -1.58 20.49
N SER A 207 24.79 -0.47 20.97
CA SER A 207 25.08 -0.25 22.40
C SER A 207 23.88 0.22 23.22
N ARG A 208 22.68 0.25 22.62
CA ARG A 208 21.45 0.71 23.29
C ARG A 208 21.03 -0.21 24.45
N PRO A 209 20.27 0.31 25.42
CA PRO A 209 19.58 -0.53 26.40
C PRO A 209 18.62 -1.50 25.70
N VAL A 210 18.36 -2.66 26.31
CA VAL A 210 17.39 -3.63 25.79
C VAL A 210 16.04 -2.94 25.60
N THR A 211 15.60 -2.89 24.35
CA THR A 211 14.38 -2.18 23.93
C THR A 211 13.45 -3.11 23.16
N GLU A 212 14.00 -4.03 22.38
CA GLU A 212 13.28 -4.94 21.49
C GLU A 212 13.67 -6.40 21.76
N LEU A 213 12.85 -7.38 21.38
CA LEU A 213 13.13 -8.81 21.63
C LEU A 213 14.47 -9.24 21.03
N ARG A 214 14.82 -8.77 19.83
CA ARG A 214 16.12 -9.05 19.20
C ARG A 214 17.33 -8.49 19.95
N ASP A 215 17.17 -7.60 20.90
CA ASP A 215 18.28 -7.13 21.76
C ASP A 215 18.65 -8.18 22.83
N LEU A 216 17.77 -9.15 23.07
CA LEU A 216 18.03 -10.32 23.93
C LEU A 216 18.63 -11.49 23.16
N LEU A 217 18.85 -11.35 21.85
CA LEU A 217 19.52 -12.35 21.02
C LEU A 217 20.99 -11.97 20.81
N GLU A 218 21.85 -12.97 20.82
CA GLU A 218 23.23 -12.88 20.35
C GLU A 218 23.48 -13.91 19.27
N ILE A 219 24.42 -13.58 18.38
CA ILE A 219 24.84 -14.44 17.28
C ILE A 219 25.91 -15.39 17.84
N VAL A 220 25.79 -16.68 17.51
CA VAL A 220 26.73 -17.71 17.97
C VAL A 220 27.98 -17.69 17.07
N ASP A 221 29.16 -17.58 17.69
CA ASP A 221 30.45 -17.57 16.99
C ASP A 221 30.66 -18.82 16.12
N ARG A 222 31.26 -18.61 14.94
CA ARG A 222 31.62 -19.66 13.96
C ARG A 222 33.01 -19.39 13.38
N GLU A 223 33.51 -20.35 12.61
CA GLU A 223 34.74 -20.16 11.85
C GLU A 223 34.48 -19.17 10.71
N PRO A 224 35.19 -18.02 10.66
CA PRO A 224 34.97 -17.03 9.63
C PRO A 224 35.42 -17.49 8.23
N VAL A 225 34.86 -16.86 7.20
CA VAL A 225 35.35 -16.95 5.81
C VAL A 225 35.83 -15.59 5.31
N PRO A 226 36.73 -15.53 4.32
CA PRO A 226 37.17 -14.26 3.73
C PRO A 226 36.01 -13.44 3.16
N LEU A 227 36.04 -12.11 3.34
CA LEU A 227 34.98 -11.21 2.89
C LEU A 227 34.80 -11.22 1.36
N GLU A 228 35.85 -11.57 0.62
CA GLU A 228 35.84 -11.69 -0.84
C GLU A 228 35.03 -12.90 -1.34
N GLU A 229 34.76 -13.88 -0.48
CA GLU A 229 33.91 -15.04 -0.81
C GLU A 229 32.41 -14.76 -0.59
N ILE A 230 32.07 -13.63 0.04
CA ILE A 230 30.69 -13.26 0.37
C ILE A 230 30.03 -12.59 -0.83
N GLU A 231 28.77 -12.93 -1.10
CA GLU A 231 27.93 -12.26 -2.09
C GLU A 231 28.06 -10.73 -2.01
N GLY A 232 28.01 -10.06 -3.17
CA GLY A 232 28.27 -8.62 -3.25
C GLY A 232 27.18 -7.78 -2.55
N PRO A 233 27.48 -6.52 -2.19
CA PRO A 233 26.50 -5.62 -1.57
C PRO A 233 25.26 -5.40 -2.44
N TYR A 234 25.44 -5.41 -3.76
CA TYR A 234 24.35 -5.30 -4.73
C TYR A 234 23.34 -6.45 -4.64
N GLU A 235 23.81 -7.70 -4.49
CA GLU A 235 22.92 -8.87 -4.35
C GLU A 235 22.10 -8.79 -3.06
N ILE A 236 22.69 -8.25 -1.99
CA ILE A 236 21.99 -8.00 -0.73
C ILE A 236 20.96 -6.88 -0.87
N THR A 237 21.29 -5.75 -1.53
CA THR A 237 20.35 -4.63 -1.69
C THR A 237 19.15 -4.96 -2.59
N ARG A 238 19.22 -5.97 -3.44
CA ARG A 238 18.05 -6.49 -4.19
C ARG A 238 16.96 -7.06 -3.28
N ARG A 239 17.33 -7.49 -2.07
CA ARG A 239 16.41 -7.95 -1.02
C ARG A 239 15.88 -6.78 -0.18
N PHE A 240 16.33 -5.56 -0.44
CA PHE A 240 15.87 -4.38 0.28
C PHE A 240 14.72 -3.69 -0.45
N SER A 241 13.74 -3.25 0.33
CA SER A 241 12.72 -2.33 -0.14
C SER A 241 12.52 -1.14 0.79
N THR A 242 11.93 -0.05 0.30
CA THR A 242 11.42 1.00 1.20
C THR A 242 10.03 0.64 1.70
N GLY A 243 9.73 1.06 2.93
CA GLY A 243 8.38 0.93 3.48
C GLY A 243 7.33 1.64 2.62
N ALA A 244 6.11 1.10 2.60
CA ALA A 244 4.98 1.67 1.86
C ALA A 244 4.52 3.00 2.47
N MET A 245 4.98 4.12 1.90
CA MET A 245 4.74 5.47 2.44
C MET A 245 4.11 6.37 1.38
N SER A 246 2.83 6.72 1.57
CA SER A 246 2.05 7.38 0.52
C SER A 246 2.56 8.77 0.13
N HIS A 247 2.50 9.09 -1.16
CA HIS A 247 2.47 10.48 -1.63
C HIS A 247 1.24 11.19 -1.04
N GLY A 248 1.45 12.27 -0.30
CA GLY A 248 0.45 12.91 0.56
C GLY A 248 0.88 12.87 2.03
N ALA A 249 1.24 11.69 2.54
CA ALA A 249 1.94 11.60 3.84
C ALA A 249 3.33 12.22 3.72
N LEU A 250 4.08 11.83 2.69
CA LEU A 250 5.34 12.44 2.27
C LEU A 250 5.08 13.49 1.18
N GLY A 251 5.94 14.51 1.14
CA GLY A 251 6.01 15.42 -0.01
C GLY A 251 6.55 14.70 -1.24
N LYS A 252 6.28 15.26 -2.42
CA LYS A 252 6.73 14.72 -3.72
C LYS A 252 8.24 14.46 -3.75
N GLU A 253 9.01 15.43 -3.25
CA GLU A 253 10.47 15.39 -3.30
C GLU A 253 11.04 14.20 -2.53
N ALA A 254 10.57 13.98 -1.29
CA ALA A 254 10.98 12.84 -0.48
C ALA A 254 10.54 11.51 -1.11
N HIS A 255 9.29 11.43 -1.58
CA HIS A 255 8.77 10.20 -2.15
C HIS A 255 9.51 9.77 -3.43
N GLU A 256 9.85 10.71 -4.31
CA GLU A 256 10.62 10.43 -5.53
C GLU A 256 12.09 10.13 -5.22
N THR A 257 12.64 10.73 -4.17
CA THR A 257 14.01 10.47 -3.70
C THR A 257 14.20 9.01 -3.32
N LEU A 258 13.27 8.45 -2.54
CA LEU A 258 13.26 7.02 -2.18
C LEU A 258 13.19 6.13 -3.42
N ALA A 259 12.33 6.47 -4.39
CA ALA A 259 12.19 5.66 -5.60
C ALA A 259 13.48 5.65 -6.43
N MET A 260 14.07 6.82 -6.64
CA MET A 260 15.35 6.93 -7.33
C MET A 260 16.46 6.18 -6.59
N ALA A 261 16.54 6.29 -5.27
CA ALA A 261 17.57 5.63 -4.47
C ALA A 261 17.51 4.11 -4.61
N MET A 262 16.32 3.51 -4.49
CA MET A 262 16.15 2.07 -4.60
C MET A 262 16.47 1.57 -6.02
N ASN A 263 15.97 2.28 -7.04
CA ASN A 263 16.26 1.96 -8.44
C ASN A 263 17.78 2.05 -8.76
N MET A 264 18.55 2.85 -8.02
CA MET A 264 20.01 2.95 -8.19
C MET A 264 20.80 1.77 -7.63
N ILE A 265 20.22 0.99 -6.71
CA ILE A 265 20.90 -0.10 -5.99
C ILE A 265 20.24 -1.48 -6.23
N GLY A 266 19.34 -1.57 -7.20
CA GLY A 266 18.62 -2.80 -7.53
C GLY A 266 17.55 -3.23 -6.51
N GLY A 267 17.34 -2.43 -5.46
CA GLY A 267 16.24 -2.62 -4.52
C GLY A 267 14.92 -2.08 -5.06
N ARG A 268 13.84 -2.17 -4.26
CA ARG A 268 12.49 -1.74 -4.67
C ARG A 268 11.90 -0.67 -3.77
N SER A 269 11.33 0.39 -4.33
CA SER A 269 10.53 1.33 -3.54
C SER A 269 9.03 0.99 -3.61
N ASN A 270 8.30 1.29 -2.54
CA ASN A 270 6.85 1.11 -2.46
C ASN A 270 6.12 2.46 -2.38
N CYS A 271 5.17 2.70 -3.29
CA CYS A 271 4.47 4.00 -3.38
C CYS A 271 3.47 4.27 -2.25
N GLY A 272 3.14 3.26 -1.44
CA GLY A 272 2.09 3.34 -0.44
C GLY A 272 0.70 3.58 -1.01
N GLU A 273 -0.25 3.84 -0.13
CA GLU A 273 -1.70 3.93 -0.43
C GLU A 273 -2.15 5.22 -1.17
N GLY A 274 -1.23 6.01 -1.71
CA GLY A 274 -1.51 7.37 -2.17
C GLY A 274 -1.76 7.54 -3.66
N GLY A 275 -1.69 6.46 -4.44
CA GLY A 275 -1.50 6.54 -5.89
C GLY A 275 -0.08 7.00 -6.25
N GLU A 276 0.20 7.03 -7.55
CA GLU A 276 1.47 7.53 -8.08
C GLU A 276 1.21 8.32 -9.36
N ASP A 277 1.90 9.45 -9.52
CA ASP A 277 1.68 10.31 -10.68
C ASP A 277 2.18 9.62 -11.98
N PRO A 278 1.32 9.47 -13.02
CA PRO A 278 1.67 8.73 -14.24
C PRO A 278 2.93 9.18 -14.96
N TYR A 279 3.32 10.47 -14.83
CA TYR A 279 4.56 10.94 -15.43
C TYR A 279 5.80 10.16 -14.94
N ARG A 280 5.76 9.62 -13.71
CA ARG A 280 6.85 8.83 -13.13
C ARG A 280 7.01 7.50 -13.85
N PHE A 281 5.93 6.92 -14.38
CA PHE A 281 5.95 5.65 -15.10
C PHE A 281 6.82 5.74 -16.35
N ARG A 282 6.76 6.89 -17.03
CA ARG A 282 7.57 7.19 -18.22
C ARG A 282 9.05 7.47 -17.91
N THR A 283 9.43 7.57 -16.64
CA THR A 283 10.85 7.65 -16.23
C THR A 283 11.50 6.27 -16.04
N ARG A 284 10.72 5.18 -16.14
CA ARG A 284 11.20 3.82 -15.94
C ARG A 284 12.38 3.51 -16.87
N GLY A 285 13.47 3.02 -16.29
CA GLY A 285 14.71 2.71 -17.04
C GLY A 285 15.59 3.91 -17.40
N MET A 286 15.17 5.15 -17.11
CA MET A 286 16.03 6.32 -17.26
C MET A 286 17.08 6.41 -16.15
N ALA A 287 18.11 7.25 -16.35
CA ALA A 287 19.14 7.47 -15.32
C ALA A 287 18.57 7.95 -13.97
N ARG A 288 17.47 8.71 -14.01
CA ARG A 288 16.68 9.16 -12.86
C ARG A 288 15.28 8.53 -12.91
N ASP A 289 15.23 7.22 -12.71
CA ASP A 289 13.99 6.45 -12.63
C ASP A 289 13.25 6.77 -11.32
N ARG A 290 12.12 7.46 -11.44
CA ARG A 290 11.25 7.83 -10.32
C ARG A 290 10.10 6.85 -10.14
N ASN A 291 9.91 5.86 -11.00
CA ASN A 291 8.82 4.91 -10.86
C ASN A 291 9.03 4.05 -9.61
N SER A 292 8.01 3.92 -8.76
CA SER A 292 8.04 2.94 -7.68
C SER A 292 7.77 1.54 -8.26
N ARG A 293 8.66 0.59 -7.98
CA ARG A 293 8.54 -0.79 -8.50
C ARG A 293 7.45 -1.59 -7.79
N ILE A 294 7.22 -1.30 -6.51
CA ILE A 294 6.11 -1.85 -5.75
C ILE A 294 4.99 -0.83 -5.69
N LYS A 295 3.80 -1.24 -6.11
CA LYS A 295 2.59 -0.41 -6.14
C LYS A 295 1.54 -1.00 -5.20
N GLN A 296 1.07 -0.21 -4.25
CA GLN A 296 0.19 -0.70 -3.19
C GLN A 296 -1.28 -0.68 -3.62
N ILE A 297 -2.02 -1.74 -3.27
CA ILE A 297 -3.47 -1.86 -3.37
C ILE A 297 -4.00 -1.87 -1.95
N ALA A 298 -4.61 -0.76 -1.52
CA ALA A 298 -5.18 -0.58 -0.18
C ALA A 298 -6.69 -0.31 -0.26
N SER A 299 -7.40 -0.39 0.87
CA SER A 299 -8.87 -0.28 0.95
C SER A 299 -9.47 0.99 0.33
N GLY A 300 -8.73 2.10 0.28
CA GLY A 300 -9.20 3.33 -0.37
C GLY A 300 -9.17 3.30 -1.91
N ARG A 301 -8.42 2.38 -2.52
CA ARG A 301 -8.15 2.30 -3.97
C ARG A 301 -7.72 3.63 -4.61
N PHE A 302 -7.04 4.49 -3.83
CA PHE A 302 -6.62 5.79 -4.32
C PHE A 302 -5.57 5.65 -5.43
N GLY A 303 -5.86 6.23 -6.60
CA GLY A 303 -4.97 6.22 -7.76
C GLY A 303 -4.68 4.83 -8.33
N VAL A 304 -5.54 3.84 -8.06
CA VAL A 304 -5.42 2.49 -8.61
C VAL A 304 -6.14 2.44 -9.95
N THR A 305 -5.39 2.52 -11.04
CA THR A 305 -5.87 2.48 -12.42
C THR A 305 -5.26 1.31 -13.19
N PRO A 306 -5.76 0.94 -14.38
CA PRO A 306 -5.13 -0.08 -15.22
C PRO A 306 -3.67 0.25 -15.54
N GLU A 307 -3.37 1.50 -15.91
CA GLU A 307 -2.00 1.98 -16.14
C GLU A 307 -1.13 1.85 -14.88
N TYR A 308 -1.64 2.25 -13.72
CA TYR A 308 -0.93 2.08 -12.45
C TYR A 308 -0.53 0.62 -12.24
N CYS A 309 -1.45 -0.33 -12.42
CA CYS A 309 -1.17 -1.75 -12.29
C CYS A 309 -0.14 -2.26 -13.32
N ALA A 310 -0.22 -1.79 -14.57
CA ALA A 310 0.68 -2.19 -15.65
C ALA A 310 2.15 -1.80 -15.43
N PHE A 311 2.41 -0.69 -14.74
CA PHE A 311 3.77 -0.20 -14.47
C PHE A 311 4.39 -0.71 -13.14
N ALA A 312 3.74 -1.67 -12.48
CA ALA A 312 4.26 -2.36 -11.31
C ALA A 312 5.16 -3.56 -11.67
N ASP A 313 6.22 -3.77 -10.90
CA ASP A 313 6.90 -5.07 -10.85
C ASP A 313 6.27 -5.97 -9.77
N GLU A 314 5.72 -5.33 -8.73
CA GLU A 314 4.99 -5.99 -7.65
C GLU A 314 3.76 -5.16 -7.23
N LEU A 315 2.62 -5.83 -7.07
CA LEU A 315 1.40 -5.24 -6.50
C LEU A 315 1.22 -5.71 -5.06
N ASN A 316 1.27 -4.77 -4.12
CA ASN A 316 1.23 -5.02 -2.69
C ASN A 316 -0.18 -4.83 -2.13
N ILE A 317 -0.89 -5.92 -1.83
CA ILE A 317 -2.17 -5.90 -1.13
C ILE A 317 -1.92 -5.55 0.34
N LYS A 318 -2.42 -4.40 0.79
CA LYS A 318 -2.24 -3.91 2.15
C LYS A 318 -3.41 -4.30 3.04
N MET A 319 -3.31 -5.46 3.70
CA MET A 319 -4.30 -5.84 4.71
C MET A 319 -4.20 -4.94 5.94
N ALA A 320 -2.96 -4.65 6.39
CA ALA A 320 -2.73 -3.90 7.61
C ALA A 320 -1.35 -3.21 7.61
N GLN A 321 -1.10 -2.38 8.63
CA GLN A 321 0.22 -1.82 8.94
C GLN A 321 0.45 -1.80 10.46
N GLY A 322 1.69 -2.01 10.90
CA GLY A 322 2.01 -2.21 12.32
C GLY A 322 1.56 -1.10 13.26
N SER A 323 1.54 0.15 12.79
CA SER A 323 1.14 1.29 13.63
C SER A 323 -0.37 1.38 13.90
N LYS A 324 -1.19 0.70 13.09
CA LYS A 324 -2.67 0.71 13.17
C LYS A 324 -3.28 -0.50 12.45
N PRO A 325 -3.11 -1.71 12.97
CA PRO A 325 -3.45 -2.94 12.24
C PRO A 325 -4.94 -3.10 11.98
N GLY A 326 -5.80 -2.66 12.90
CA GLY A 326 -7.27 -2.77 12.80
C GLY A 326 -7.96 -1.62 12.07
N GLU A 327 -7.22 -0.73 11.39
CA GLU A 327 -7.75 0.52 10.82
C GLU A 327 -7.22 0.81 9.41
N GLY A 328 -7.90 1.71 8.71
CA GLY A 328 -7.50 2.20 7.39
C GLY A 328 -6.42 3.29 7.39
N GLY A 329 -5.98 3.61 6.17
CA GLY A 329 -5.18 4.79 5.87
C GLY A 329 -5.79 6.09 6.41
N GLN A 330 -4.94 7.05 6.78
CA GLN A 330 -5.40 8.36 7.27
C GLN A 330 -4.52 9.45 6.68
N LEU A 331 -5.14 10.38 5.96
CA LEU A 331 -4.51 11.60 5.49
C LEU A 331 -5.34 12.82 5.93
N PRO A 332 -4.80 13.65 6.83
CA PRO A 332 -5.37 14.93 7.21
C PRO A 332 -5.83 15.78 6.03
N GLY A 333 -7.03 16.38 6.10
CA GLY A 333 -7.60 17.16 4.99
C GLY A 333 -6.74 18.34 4.59
N HIS A 334 -6.04 18.97 5.53
CA HIS A 334 -5.10 20.06 5.25
C HIS A 334 -3.82 19.62 4.49
N LYS A 335 -3.58 18.31 4.37
CA LYS A 335 -2.55 17.72 3.49
C LYS A 335 -3.13 17.25 2.15
N VAL A 336 -4.44 17.31 1.94
CA VAL A 336 -5.08 17.00 0.67
C VAL A 336 -5.05 18.25 -0.19
N SER A 337 -3.86 18.56 -0.72
CA SER A 337 -3.67 19.64 -1.69
C SER A 337 -4.38 19.31 -3.01
N ASN A 338 -4.48 20.28 -3.93
CA ASN A 338 -5.02 20.03 -5.27
C ASN A 338 -4.27 18.92 -6.02
N GLU A 339 -2.95 18.85 -5.84
CA GLU A 339 -2.11 17.78 -6.40
C GLU A 339 -2.52 16.41 -5.85
N ILE A 340 -2.64 16.28 -4.53
CA ILE A 340 -3.02 15.03 -3.89
C ILE A 340 -4.47 14.64 -4.23
N ALA A 341 -5.39 15.60 -4.21
CA ALA A 341 -6.78 15.39 -4.57
C ALA A 341 -6.94 14.86 -5.99
N ARG A 342 -6.19 15.43 -6.95
CA ARG A 342 -6.15 14.95 -8.34
C ARG A 342 -5.64 13.51 -8.42
N LEU A 343 -4.49 13.21 -7.80
CA LEU A 343 -3.88 11.88 -7.85
C LEU A 343 -4.76 10.78 -7.23
N ARG A 344 -5.59 11.16 -6.25
CA ARG A 344 -6.45 10.23 -5.53
C ARG A 344 -7.90 10.22 -6.04
N HIS A 345 -8.24 11.08 -7.00
CA HIS A 345 -9.61 11.30 -7.49
C HIS A 345 -10.57 11.62 -6.32
N THR A 346 -10.19 12.62 -5.52
CA THR A 346 -10.91 13.11 -4.33
C THR A 346 -11.07 14.63 -4.34
N GLN A 347 -11.69 15.17 -3.28
CA GLN A 347 -11.89 16.61 -3.12
C GLN A 347 -10.74 17.28 -2.35
N PRO A 348 -10.23 18.44 -2.78
CA PRO A 348 -9.22 19.20 -2.04
C PRO A 348 -9.69 19.58 -0.63
N GLY A 349 -8.80 19.51 0.36
CA GLY A 349 -9.08 19.94 1.73
C GLY A 349 -9.92 18.97 2.58
N VAL A 350 -10.48 17.91 1.99
CA VAL A 350 -11.29 16.89 2.68
C VAL A 350 -10.37 15.81 3.25
N GLY A 351 -10.58 15.42 4.51
CA GLY A 351 -9.81 14.34 5.15
C GLY A 351 -10.07 13.00 4.46
N LEU A 352 -9.02 12.20 4.28
CA LEU A 352 -9.14 10.86 3.69
C LEU A 352 -8.89 9.81 4.77
N ILE A 353 -9.97 9.26 5.29
CA ILE A 353 -9.97 8.07 6.13
C ILE A 353 -10.39 6.90 5.25
N SER A 354 -9.46 6.00 4.96
CA SER A 354 -9.80 4.81 4.18
C SER A 354 -10.67 3.86 5.00
N PRO A 355 -11.54 3.07 4.35
CA PRO A 355 -12.26 2.01 5.04
C PRO A 355 -11.27 1.08 5.76
N PRO A 356 -11.57 0.58 6.97
CA PRO A 356 -10.70 -0.41 7.61
C PRO A 356 -10.53 -1.69 6.79
N PRO A 357 -11.61 -2.32 6.24
CA PRO A 357 -11.45 -3.49 5.39
C PRO A 357 -11.26 -3.12 3.92
N HIS A 358 -10.70 -4.03 3.16
CA HIS A 358 -10.93 -4.10 1.72
C HIS A 358 -12.36 -4.61 1.48
N HIS A 359 -13.18 -3.87 0.73
CA HIS A 359 -14.58 -4.28 0.50
C HIS A 359 -14.72 -5.45 -0.49
N ASP A 360 -13.60 -5.88 -1.08
CA ASP A 360 -13.45 -7.07 -1.93
C ASP A 360 -12.58 -8.15 -1.26
N ILE A 361 -12.38 -8.08 0.07
CA ILE A 361 -11.70 -9.11 0.85
C ILE A 361 -12.43 -9.29 2.20
N TYR A 362 -13.39 -10.20 2.24
CA TYR A 362 -14.08 -10.60 3.47
C TYR A 362 -13.71 -12.01 3.95
N SER A 363 -12.95 -12.73 3.13
CA SER A 363 -12.50 -14.09 3.36
C SER A 363 -11.17 -14.37 2.64
N ILE A 364 -10.61 -15.57 2.80
CA ILE A 364 -9.36 -15.95 2.15
C ILE A 364 -9.54 -16.20 0.65
N GLU A 365 -10.71 -16.68 0.24
CA GLU A 365 -11.10 -16.87 -1.14
C GLU A 365 -11.30 -15.53 -1.87
N ASP A 366 -11.75 -14.49 -1.18
CA ASP A 366 -11.81 -13.13 -1.74
C ASP A 366 -10.41 -12.54 -1.93
N LEU A 367 -9.49 -12.80 -0.99
CA LEU A 367 -8.08 -12.44 -1.17
C LEU A 367 -7.49 -13.17 -2.39
N ALA A 368 -7.79 -14.46 -2.55
CA ALA A 368 -7.38 -15.23 -3.73
C ALA A 368 -7.97 -14.64 -5.02
N GLN A 369 -9.22 -14.15 -4.97
CA GLN A 369 -9.84 -13.47 -6.10
C GLN A 369 -9.14 -12.16 -6.44
N LEU A 370 -8.79 -11.31 -5.46
CA LEU A 370 -8.01 -10.09 -5.74
C LEU A 370 -6.62 -10.42 -6.27
N ILE A 371 -5.92 -11.43 -5.74
CA ILE A 371 -4.62 -11.88 -6.28
C ILE A 371 -4.79 -12.31 -7.74
N PHE A 372 -5.85 -13.04 -8.06
CA PHE A 372 -6.17 -13.44 -9.43
C PHE A 372 -6.44 -12.23 -10.33
N ASP A 373 -7.22 -11.24 -9.87
CA ASP A 373 -7.54 -10.02 -10.62
C ASP A 373 -6.29 -9.22 -10.98
N LEU A 374 -5.39 -9.02 -10.00
CA LEU A 374 -4.14 -8.27 -10.19
C LEU A 374 -3.21 -8.94 -11.21
N LYS A 375 -3.24 -10.28 -11.29
CA LYS A 375 -2.48 -11.07 -12.27
C LYS A 375 -3.12 -11.12 -13.65
N GLN A 376 -4.41 -10.81 -13.77
CA GLN A 376 -5.04 -10.65 -15.08
C GLN A 376 -4.66 -9.28 -15.67
N VAL A 377 -4.84 -8.19 -14.90
CA VAL A 377 -4.49 -6.84 -15.37
C VAL A 377 -2.99 -6.66 -15.63
N ASN A 378 -2.12 -7.35 -14.88
CA ASN A 378 -0.69 -7.38 -15.17
C ASN A 378 -0.16 -8.83 -15.09
N PRO A 379 -0.02 -9.52 -16.24
CA PRO A 379 0.44 -10.92 -16.30
C PRO A 379 1.83 -11.17 -15.68
N GLN A 380 2.70 -10.15 -15.67
CA GLN A 380 4.09 -10.27 -15.24
C GLN A 380 4.29 -9.87 -13.77
N VAL A 381 3.26 -9.34 -13.11
CA VAL A 381 3.38 -8.80 -11.75
C VAL A 381 3.55 -9.88 -10.69
N GLU A 382 4.41 -9.65 -9.71
CA GLU A 382 4.36 -10.41 -8.47
C GLU A 382 3.30 -9.79 -7.54
N VAL A 383 2.63 -10.60 -6.72
CA VAL A 383 1.68 -10.10 -5.73
C VAL A 383 2.21 -10.35 -4.34
N SER A 384 2.24 -9.31 -3.52
CA SER A 384 2.61 -9.39 -2.11
C SER A 384 1.44 -9.04 -1.21
N VAL A 385 1.34 -9.68 -0.05
CA VAL A 385 0.31 -9.39 0.95
C VAL A 385 0.96 -8.91 2.23
N LYS A 386 0.63 -7.69 2.65
CA LYS A 386 1.15 -7.05 3.86
C LYS A 386 0.24 -7.30 5.05
N LEU A 387 0.72 -8.15 5.95
CA LEU A 387 0.15 -8.51 7.24
C LEU A 387 0.88 -7.76 8.37
N VAL A 388 0.35 -7.87 9.59
CA VAL A 388 1.00 -7.39 10.81
C VAL A 388 1.22 -8.58 11.74
N ALA A 389 2.35 -8.59 12.45
CA ALA A 389 2.62 -9.59 13.46
C ALA A 389 1.56 -9.53 14.56
N GLU A 390 0.93 -10.67 14.79
CA GLU A 390 0.00 -10.98 15.87
C GLU A 390 -0.02 -12.51 16.02
N GLU A 391 -0.60 -13.01 17.10
CA GLU A 391 -0.82 -14.44 17.30
C GLU A 391 -1.42 -15.13 16.06
N ASN A 392 -0.84 -16.25 15.63
CA ASN A 392 -1.28 -17.09 14.51
C ASN A 392 -1.20 -16.43 13.12
N VAL A 393 -0.42 -15.35 12.96
CA VAL A 393 -0.15 -14.77 11.64
C VAL A 393 0.44 -15.80 10.66
N GLY A 394 1.17 -16.82 11.14
CA GLY A 394 1.69 -17.90 10.32
C GLY A 394 0.61 -18.76 9.65
N THR A 395 -0.52 -18.98 10.32
CA THR A 395 -1.68 -19.66 9.72
C THR A 395 -2.27 -18.82 8.59
N ILE A 396 -2.38 -17.50 8.79
CA ILE A 396 -2.86 -16.57 7.76
C ILE A 396 -1.88 -16.57 6.57
N ALA A 397 -0.57 -16.52 6.84
CA ALA A 397 0.47 -16.59 5.81
C ALA A 397 0.37 -17.86 4.95
N ALA A 398 0.11 -19.02 5.56
CA ALA A 398 -0.13 -20.26 4.79
C ALA A 398 -1.36 -20.14 3.87
N GLY A 399 -2.44 -19.50 4.34
CA GLY A 399 -3.61 -19.16 3.53
C GLY A 399 -3.25 -18.25 2.35
N VAL A 400 -2.47 -17.19 2.59
CA VAL A 400 -1.99 -16.25 1.56
C VAL A 400 -1.18 -16.96 0.47
N VAL A 401 -0.30 -17.90 0.84
CA VAL A 401 0.49 -18.67 -0.12
C VAL A 401 -0.38 -19.63 -0.92
N LYS A 402 -1.41 -20.23 -0.30
CA LYS A 402 -2.42 -21.04 -1.00
C LYS A 402 -3.30 -20.20 -1.93
N ALA A 403 -3.51 -18.93 -1.59
CA ALA A 403 -4.14 -17.92 -2.45
C ALA A 403 -3.21 -17.42 -3.57
N LEU A 404 -2.02 -18.02 -3.71
CA LEU A 404 -1.07 -17.84 -4.81
C LEU A 404 -0.30 -16.51 -4.81
N ALA A 405 -0.10 -15.86 -3.66
CA ALA A 405 0.84 -14.74 -3.56
C ALA A 405 2.31 -15.21 -3.67
N GLU A 406 3.17 -14.35 -4.21
CA GLU A 406 4.62 -14.57 -4.29
C GLU A 406 5.35 -14.13 -3.02
N VAL A 407 4.79 -13.18 -2.29
CA VAL A 407 5.42 -12.59 -1.10
C VAL A 407 4.42 -12.44 0.04
N VAL A 408 4.80 -12.90 1.23
CA VAL A 408 4.11 -12.55 2.48
C VAL A 408 4.97 -11.54 3.22
N GLN A 409 4.44 -10.36 3.49
CA GLN A 409 5.11 -9.35 4.28
C GLN A 409 4.53 -9.33 5.71
N VAL A 410 5.38 -9.50 6.72
CA VAL A 410 5.02 -9.40 8.14
C VAL A 410 5.60 -8.11 8.74
N SER A 411 4.73 -7.19 9.12
CA SER A 411 5.10 -5.92 9.74
C SER A 411 5.08 -5.97 11.26
N GLY A 412 6.13 -5.47 11.92
CA GLY A 412 6.16 -5.30 13.37
C GLY A 412 5.37 -4.07 13.86
N ASN A 413 4.96 -4.10 15.13
CA ASN A 413 4.24 -3.02 15.81
C ASN A 413 4.98 -1.67 15.84
N ASN A 414 6.30 -1.69 15.73
CA ASN A 414 7.17 -0.51 15.72
C ASN A 414 7.28 0.15 14.33
N GLY A 415 6.42 -0.23 13.36
CA GLY A 415 6.28 0.42 12.07
C GLY A 415 5.91 1.91 12.18
N GLY A 416 6.49 2.74 11.29
CA GLY A 416 6.22 4.17 11.25
C GLY A 416 4.84 4.53 10.64
N THR A 417 4.37 5.75 10.89
CA THR A 417 3.14 6.28 10.27
C THR A 417 3.15 7.79 10.16
N GLY A 418 2.50 8.31 9.11
CA GLY A 418 2.27 9.74 8.93
C GLY A 418 1.14 10.28 9.82
N ALA A 419 0.10 9.48 10.05
CA ALA A 419 -1.06 9.81 10.90
C ALA A 419 -1.77 8.53 11.38
N SER A 420 -2.01 8.45 12.68
CA SER A 420 -2.68 7.33 13.33
C SER A 420 -3.06 7.71 14.77
N PRO A 421 -4.13 7.10 15.35
CA PRO A 421 -4.42 7.23 16.75
C PRO A 421 -3.25 6.76 17.63
N LEU A 422 -2.97 7.50 18.70
CA LEU A 422 -1.90 7.15 19.62
C LEU A 422 -2.13 5.80 20.31
N SER A 423 -3.40 5.46 20.56
CA SER A 423 -3.79 4.15 21.12
C SER A 423 -3.27 3.01 20.25
N SER A 424 -3.45 3.10 18.94
CA SER A 424 -3.08 2.04 17.99
C SER A 424 -1.56 1.92 17.88
N ILE A 425 -0.85 3.06 17.81
CA ILE A 425 0.62 3.09 17.81
C ILE A 425 1.22 2.41 19.05
N LYS A 426 0.52 2.44 20.19
CA LYS A 426 1.03 1.96 21.48
C LYS A 426 0.51 0.60 21.92
N HIS A 427 -0.63 0.16 21.38
CA HIS A 427 -1.38 -0.97 21.94
C HIS A 427 -1.87 -1.98 20.91
N ALA A 428 -1.56 -1.81 19.62
CA ALA A 428 -1.97 -2.75 18.58
C ALA A 428 -0.76 -3.30 17.80
N GLY A 429 -0.81 -4.60 17.49
CA GLY A 429 0.26 -5.35 16.83
C GLY A 429 1.34 -5.84 17.78
N MET A 430 2.12 -6.81 17.32
CA MET A 430 3.23 -7.44 18.04
C MET A 430 4.60 -7.20 17.38
N PRO A 431 5.70 -7.46 18.11
CA PRO A 431 7.05 -7.47 17.53
C PRO A 431 7.15 -8.42 16.33
N TRP A 432 7.87 -8.01 15.28
CA TRP A 432 8.00 -8.83 14.08
C TRP A 432 8.78 -10.12 14.34
N GLU A 433 9.62 -10.17 15.37
CA GLU A 433 10.38 -11.38 15.75
C GLU A 433 9.43 -12.56 16.01
N LEU A 434 8.28 -12.29 16.66
CA LEU A 434 7.24 -13.29 16.91
C LEU A 434 6.55 -13.71 15.60
N GLY A 435 6.14 -12.73 14.79
CA GLY A 435 5.40 -12.99 13.56
C GLY A 435 6.22 -13.70 12.49
N ILE A 436 7.53 -13.40 12.38
CA ILE A 436 8.42 -14.08 11.44
C ILE A 436 8.70 -15.51 11.89
N ALA A 437 8.95 -15.75 13.18
CA ALA A 437 9.14 -17.10 13.69
C ALA A 437 7.90 -17.97 13.48
N ASP A 438 6.70 -17.45 13.79
CA ASP A 438 5.42 -18.14 13.55
C ASP A 438 5.20 -18.43 12.05
N THR A 439 5.42 -17.42 11.20
CA THR A 439 5.30 -17.56 9.74
C THR A 439 6.26 -18.60 9.18
N GLN A 440 7.52 -18.57 9.60
CA GLN A 440 8.54 -19.52 9.17
C GLN A 440 8.15 -20.96 9.54
N GLN A 441 7.76 -21.18 10.80
CA GLN A 441 7.36 -22.50 11.30
C GLN A 441 6.13 -23.01 10.54
N ALA A 442 5.06 -22.21 10.45
CA ALA A 442 3.83 -22.61 9.77
C ALA A 442 4.04 -22.93 8.28
N LEU A 443 4.86 -22.16 7.56
CA LEU A 443 5.13 -22.40 6.14
C LEU A 443 5.97 -23.66 5.91
N ILE A 444 6.91 -23.98 6.79
CA ILE A 444 7.69 -25.22 6.73
C ILE A 444 6.78 -26.43 7.02
N GLU A 445 5.99 -26.37 8.10
CA GLU A 445 5.08 -27.46 8.49
C GLU A 445 4.04 -27.79 7.43
N ASN A 446 3.67 -26.80 6.60
CA ASN A 446 2.70 -26.98 5.52
C ASN A 446 3.36 -27.24 4.14
N GLU A 447 4.69 -27.39 4.06
CA GLU A 447 5.43 -27.59 2.80
C GLU A 447 5.19 -26.46 1.77
N LEU A 448 5.18 -25.22 2.25
CA LEU A 448 4.90 -24.01 1.44
C LEU A 448 6.09 -23.05 1.32
N ARG A 449 7.18 -23.30 2.07
CA ARG A 449 8.26 -22.32 2.27
C ARG A 449 9.11 -22.06 1.02
N ASP A 450 9.23 -23.05 0.15
CA ASP A 450 10.07 -23.05 -1.05
C ASP A 450 9.58 -22.10 -2.16
N ARG A 451 8.29 -21.75 -2.14
CA ARG A 451 7.62 -20.98 -3.22
C ARG A 451 7.17 -19.58 -2.85
N VAL A 452 7.48 -19.12 -1.64
CA VAL A 452 7.12 -17.77 -1.16
C VAL A 452 8.34 -17.06 -0.60
N ARG A 453 8.47 -15.76 -0.87
CA ARG A 453 9.42 -14.90 -0.14
C ARG A 453 8.73 -14.31 1.08
N VAL A 454 9.38 -14.40 2.24
CA VAL A 454 8.93 -13.77 3.48
C VAL A 454 9.64 -12.43 3.62
N ARG A 455 8.88 -11.35 3.57
CA ARG A 455 9.39 -9.99 3.75
C ARG A 455 9.09 -9.49 5.16
N VAL A 456 9.99 -8.73 5.75
CA VAL A 456 9.80 -8.14 7.08
C VAL A 456 10.00 -6.63 7.07
N ASP A 457 9.24 -5.91 7.90
CA ASP A 457 9.47 -4.51 8.22
C ASP A 457 9.21 -4.22 9.71
N GLY A 458 9.73 -3.10 10.21
CA GLY A 458 9.56 -2.71 11.62
C GLY A 458 10.86 -2.33 12.30
N GLY A 459 11.25 -1.06 12.17
CA GLY A 459 12.40 -0.51 12.91
C GLY A 459 13.78 -1.00 12.44
N PHE A 460 13.92 -1.50 11.21
CA PHE A 460 15.21 -1.89 10.61
C PHE A 460 16.12 -0.68 10.41
N ARG A 461 17.39 -0.82 10.81
CA ARG A 461 18.40 0.26 10.82
C ARG A 461 19.81 -0.20 10.44
N THR A 462 20.23 -1.39 10.84
CA THR A 462 21.61 -1.88 10.66
C THR A 462 21.66 -3.26 10.01
N GLY A 463 22.85 -3.72 9.63
CA GLY A 463 23.04 -5.06 9.09
C GLY A 463 22.71 -6.15 10.10
N ARG A 464 22.89 -5.89 11.41
CA ARG A 464 22.45 -6.80 12.46
C ARG A 464 20.94 -7.03 12.46
N ASP A 465 20.12 -5.99 12.27
CA ASP A 465 18.66 -6.17 12.18
C ASP A 465 18.29 -7.10 11.00
N VAL A 466 18.95 -6.91 9.84
CA VAL A 466 18.78 -7.74 8.64
C VAL A 466 19.17 -9.19 8.92
N LEU A 467 20.36 -9.42 9.48
CA LEU A 467 20.86 -10.77 9.72
C LEU A 467 20.00 -11.52 10.76
N VAL A 468 19.60 -10.87 11.86
CA VAL A 468 18.72 -11.51 12.85
C VAL A 468 17.39 -11.91 12.21
N ALA A 469 16.80 -11.05 11.38
CA ALA A 469 15.59 -11.39 10.66
C ALA A 469 15.80 -12.53 9.65
N ALA A 470 16.94 -12.56 8.95
CA ALA A 470 17.32 -13.65 8.06
C ALA A 470 17.34 -14.98 8.83
N LEU A 471 18.09 -15.03 9.93
CA LEU A 471 18.23 -16.22 10.78
C LEU A 471 16.88 -16.72 11.32
N LEU A 472 15.93 -15.80 11.57
CA LEU A 472 14.55 -16.14 11.96
C LEU A 472 13.67 -16.61 10.79
N GLY A 473 14.03 -16.34 9.53
CA GLY A 473 13.36 -16.88 8.35
C GLY A 473 12.97 -15.87 7.26
N ALA A 474 13.29 -14.58 7.37
CA ALA A 474 12.94 -13.59 6.37
C ALA A 474 13.89 -13.63 5.14
N ASP A 475 13.34 -13.53 3.92
CA ASP A 475 14.11 -13.42 2.68
C ASP A 475 14.38 -11.96 2.27
N GLU A 476 13.50 -11.03 2.64
CA GLU A 476 13.51 -9.63 2.20
C GLU A 476 13.24 -8.64 3.35
N TYR A 477 13.80 -7.43 3.26
CA TYR A 477 13.87 -6.48 4.38
C TYR A 477 13.45 -5.08 3.96
N SER A 478 12.49 -4.48 4.66
CA SER A 478 11.95 -3.16 4.32
C SER A 478 12.33 -2.06 5.32
N PHE A 479 12.80 -0.93 4.77
CA PHE A 479 13.25 0.23 5.53
C PHE A 479 12.28 1.39 5.35
N GLY A 480 11.59 1.77 6.43
CA GLY A 480 10.70 2.95 6.46
C GLY A 480 11.39 4.16 7.09
N THR A 481 11.32 4.24 8.42
CA THR A 481 11.81 5.40 9.18
C THR A 481 13.31 5.68 8.99
N ALA A 482 14.15 4.65 8.90
CA ALA A 482 15.59 4.85 8.69
C ALA A 482 15.89 5.49 7.33
N ALA A 483 15.22 5.03 6.26
CA ALA A 483 15.31 5.65 4.94
C ALA A 483 14.82 7.12 4.96
N MET A 484 13.74 7.43 5.69
CA MET A 484 13.30 8.82 5.86
C MET A 484 14.32 9.68 6.64
N ILE A 485 15.02 9.11 7.63
CA ILE A 485 16.08 9.81 8.35
C ILE A 485 17.25 10.08 7.40
N ALA A 486 17.61 9.13 6.55
CA ALA A 486 18.63 9.28 5.50
C ALA A 486 18.28 10.38 4.48
N GLU A 487 17.01 10.75 4.35
CA GLU A 487 16.55 11.89 3.53
C GLU A 487 16.39 13.21 4.29
N GLY A 488 16.69 13.23 5.60
CA GLY A 488 16.64 14.45 6.42
C GLY A 488 15.45 14.54 7.41
N CYS A 489 14.79 13.43 7.74
CA CYS A 489 13.83 13.42 8.84
C CYS A 489 14.55 13.58 10.19
N ILE A 490 14.16 14.58 10.98
CA ILE A 490 14.71 14.85 12.32
C ILE A 490 13.81 14.36 13.47
N MET A 491 12.87 13.45 13.19
CA MET A 491 12.02 12.78 14.19
C MET A 491 11.22 13.72 15.13
N VAL A 492 10.79 14.88 14.64
CA VAL A 492 9.96 15.84 15.40
C VAL A 492 8.53 15.34 15.68
N ARG A 493 8.08 14.29 14.98
CA ARG A 493 6.75 13.66 15.10
C ARG A 493 5.56 14.60 14.83
N ALA A 494 5.72 15.50 13.86
CA ALA A 494 4.68 16.44 13.41
C ALA A 494 4.13 16.12 12.00
N CYS A 495 4.31 14.88 11.53
CA CYS A 495 3.98 14.44 10.17
C CYS A 495 2.50 14.69 9.81
N HIS A 496 1.60 14.47 10.78
CA HIS A 496 0.15 14.66 10.67
C HIS A 496 -0.27 16.14 10.69
N ARG A 497 0.61 17.07 11.10
CA ARG A 497 0.27 18.50 11.23
C ARG A 497 0.62 19.32 10.00
N ASP A 498 1.24 18.68 9.01
CA ASP A 498 1.76 19.36 7.83
C ASP A 498 2.77 20.48 8.14
N THR A 499 3.52 20.32 9.23
CA THR A 499 4.52 21.31 9.69
C THR A 499 5.93 20.74 9.71
N CYS A 500 6.22 19.76 8.84
CA CYS A 500 7.54 19.14 8.77
C CYS A 500 8.62 20.21 8.47
N PRO A 501 9.58 20.44 9.37
CA PRO A 501 10.54 21.54 9.23
C PRO A 501 11.57 21.29 8.12
N THR A 502 11.79 20.04 7.74
CA THR A 502 12.78 19.60 6.73
C THR A 502 12.15 19.22 5.40
N GLY A 503 10.86 19.52 5.18
CA GLY A 503 10.21 19.29 3.89
C GLY A 503 9.87 17.84 3.56
N VAL A 504 10.18 16.87 4.43
CA VAL A 504 9.93 15.43 4.20
C VAL A 504 8.43 15.08 4.21
N ALA A 505 7.74 15.35 5.31
CA ALA A 505 6.36 14.89 5.55
C ALA A 505 5.34 16.05 5.52
N THR A 506 5.34 16.84 4.45
CA THR A 506 4.48 18.01 4.29
C THR A 506 4.10 18.27 2.84
N GLN A 507 2.91 18.83 2.62
CA GLN A 507 2.43 19.33 1.33
C GLN A 507 2.58 20.85 1.17
N ARG A 508 3.05 21.56 2.20
CA ARG A 508 3.24 23.02 2.14
C ARG A 508 4.43 23.38 1.24
N PRO A 509 4.24 24.17 0.17
CA PRO A 509 5.33 24.51 -0.75
C PRO A 509 6.53 25.16 -0.05
N ASN A 510 6.27 26.06 0.89
CA ASN A 510 7.33 26.77 1.62
C ASN A 510 8.14 25.87 2.58
N LEU A 511 7.62 24.71 2.96
CA LEU A 511 8.34 23.72 3.77
C LEU A 511 8.98 22.65 2.89
N ARG A 512 8.31 22.19 1.81
CA ARG A 512 8.87 21.31 0.78
C ARG A 512 10.15 21.89 0.16
N ALA A 513 10.19 23.21 -0.04
CA ALA A 513 11.38 23.92 -0.51
C ALA A 513 12.62 23.79 0.42
N LYS A 514 12.45 23.28 1.65
CA LYS A 514 13.54 23.03 2.59
C LYS A 514 14.09 21.60 2.53
N PHE A 515 13.51 20.73 1.69
CA PHE A 515 13.97 19.36 1.53
C PHE A 515 15.39 19.34 0.95
N SER A 516 16.29 18.63 1.63
CA SER A 516 17.72 18.53 1.27
C SER A 516 18.20 17.09 1.04
N GLY A 517 17.31 16.10 1.19
CA GLY A 517 17.63 14.69 0.94
C GLY A 517 18.03 14.44 -0.52
N THR A 518 18.89 13.46 -0.74
CA THR A 518 19.35 13.09 -2.09
C THR A 518 19.23 11.57 -2.31
N PRO A 519 18.91 11.12 -3.54
CA PRO A 519 18.84 9.68 -3.83
C PRO A 519 20.16 8.96 -3.54
N GLU A 520 21.27 9.64 -3.83
CA GLU A 520 22.62 9.15 -3.59
C GLU A 520 22.88 8.91 -2.10
N GLY A 521 22.45 9.81 -1.22
CA GLY A 521 22.64 9.67 0.23
C GLY A 521 21.88 8.48 0.82
N VAL A 522 20.63 8.28 0.40
CA VAL A 522 19.82 7.12 0.81
C VAL A 522 20.40 5.82 0.29
N ALA A 523 20.79 5.79 -1.00
CA ALA A 523 21.43 4.64 -1.62
C ALA A 523 22.73 4.25 -0.90
N GLN A 524 23.56 5.24 -0.53
CA GLN A 524 24.79 5.01 0.22
C GLN A 524 24.53 4.41 1.60
N TYR A 525 23.57 4.96 2.36
CA TYR A 525 23.19 4.38 3.66
C TYR A 525 22.80 2.91 3.54
N LEU A 526 21.97 2.56 2.56
CA LEU A 526 21.54 1.17 2.35
C LEU A 526 22.68 0.26 1.87
N LEU A 527 23.63 0.79 1.08
CA LEU A 527 24.84 0.05 0.71
C LEU A 527 25.75 -0.19 1.92
N PHE A 528 25.83 0.74 2.87
CA PHE A 528 26.54 0.48 4.14
C PHE A 528 25.86 -0.59 4.97
N VAL A 529 24.52 -0.61 5.04
CA VAL A 529 23.78 -1.71 5.66
C VAL A 529 24.09 -3.04 4.98
N ALA A 530 24.14 -3.08 3.65
CA ALA A 530 24.49 -4.29 2.92
C ALA A 530 25.94 -4.74 3.19
N GLU A 531 26.90 -3.81 3.25
CA GLU A 531 28.29 -4.15 3.59
C GLU A 531 28.44 -4.65 5.04
N ASP A 532 27.68 -4.08 5.98
CA ASP A 532 27.59 -4.55 7.37
C ASP A 532 27.05 -5.99 7.44
N VAL A 533 26.02 -6.31 6.63
CA VAL A 533 25.54 -7.71 6.47
C VAL A 533 26.65 -8.62 5.96
N ARG A 534 27.44 -8.21 4.97
CA ARG A 534 28.54 -9.03 4.43
C ARG A 534 29.59 -9.34 5.49
N GLN A 535 29.94 -8.35 6.31
CA GLN A 535 30.89 -8.53 7.41
C GLN A 535 30.38 -9.52 8.45
N LEU A 536 29.08 -9.47 8.78
CA LEU A 536 28.45 -10.40 9.71
C LEU A 536 28.31 -11.82 9.12
N LEU A 537 28.02 -11.95 7.82
CA LEU A 537 28.01 -13.26 7.15
C LEU A 537 29.42 -13.88 7.14
N ALA A 538 30.44 -13.07 6.84
CA ALA A 538 31.84 -13.48 6.90
C ALA A 538 32.24 -14.00 8.28
N SER A 539 31.86 -13.30 9.35
CA SER A 539 32.14 -13.74 10.73
C SER A 539 31.41 -15.02 11.13
N LEU A 540 30.27 -15.29 10.50
CA LEU A 540 29.50 -16.53 10.67
C LEU A 540 29.97 -17.70 9.78
N GLY A 541 30.88 -17.45 8.85
CA GLY A 541 31.34 -18.46 7.90
C GLY A 541 30.31 -18.80 6.81
N LEU A 542 29.35 -17.91 6.55
CA LEU A 542 28.29 -18.07 5.56
C LEU A 542 28.60 -17.20 4.35
N ARG A 543 28.41 -17.70 3.12
CA ARG A 543 28.76 -16.98 1.87
C ARG A 543 27.63 -16.12 1.30
N SER A 544 26.40 -16.33 1.75
CA SER A 544 25.23 -15.56 1.33
C SER A 544 24.15 -15.54 2.40
N LEU A 545 23.19 -14.62 2.25
CA LEU A 545 21.96 -14.59 3.04
C LEU A 545 21.15 -15.87 2.89
N ASP A 546 21.14 -16.50 1.71
CA ASP A 546 20.42 -17.78 1.53
C ASP A 546 20.97 -18.90 2.43
N GLU A 547 22.27 -18.90 2.72
CA GLU A 547 22.88 -19.83 3.69
C GLU A 547 22.49 -19.51 5.14
N ALA A 548 22.07 -18.27 5.43
CA ALA A 548 21.66 -17.79 6.75
C ALA A 548 20.16 -17.97 7.01
N ILE A 549 19.30 -17.91 5.99
CA ILE A 549 17.86 -17.81 6.20
C ILE A 549 17.30 -19.04 6.95
N GLY A 550 16.59 -18.77 8.05
CA GLY A 550 15.98 -19.77 8.92
C GLY A 550 16.96 -20.61 9.75
N ARG A 551 18.23 -20.21 9.84
CA ARG A 551 19.28 -20.88 10.66
C ARG A 551 19.23 -20.42 12.12
N VAL A 552 18.09 -20.63 12.78
CA VAL A 552 17.86 -20.22 14.18
C VAL A 552 18.88 -20.81 15.16
N GLU A 553 19.56 -21.90 14.82
CA GLU A 553 20.63 -22.45 15.64
C GLU A 553 21.88 -21.56 15.74
N LEU A 554 21.99 -20.52 14.93
CA LEU A 554 23.04 -19.49 14.99
C LEU A 554 22.64 -18.32 15.91
N LEU A 555 21.47 -18.38 16.53
CA LEU A 555 21.00 -17.44 17.53
C LEU A 555 20.95 -18.11 18.90
N ARG A 556 21.30 -17.34 19.93
CA ARG A 556 21.13 -17.72 21.33
C ARG A 556 20.54 -16.56 22.11
N GLN A 557 19.66 -16.84 23.06
CA GLN A 557 19.24 -15.82 24.02
C GLN A 557 20.39 -15.50 24.99
N ARG A 558 20.72 -14.22 25.12
CA ARG A 558 21.70 -13.70 26.09
C ARG A 558 21.02 -13.21 27.36
N THR A 559 21.77 -13.21 28.46
CA THR A 559 21.39 -12.50 29.68
C THR A 559 21.74 -11.03 29.53
N SER A 560 20.75 -10.16 29.67
CA SER A 560 20.91 -8.71 29.54
C SER A 560 21.41 -8.04 30.82
N GLY A 561 21.20 -8.67 31.97
CA GLY A 561 21.42 -8.07 33.28
C GLY A 561 20.24 -7.20 33.75
N ASP A 562 19.23 -6.99 32.90
CA ASP A 562 17.95 -6.42 33.31
C ASP A 562 17.05 -7.53 33.84
N ALA A 563 16.72 -7.46 35.14
CA ALA A 563 15.97 -8.50 35.82
C ALA A 563 14.56 -8.72 35.27
N ARG A 564 13.97 -7.79 34.51
CA ARG A 564 12.69 -8.00 33.82
C ARG A 564 12.89 -8.61 32.46
N ALA A 565 13.81 -8.06 31.67
CA ALA A 565 14.05 -8.56 30.32
C ALA A 565 14.54 -10.02 30.37
N ASP A 566 15.31 -10.37 31.41
CA ASP A 566 15.79 -11.74 31.66
C ASP A 566 14.69 -12.72 32.13
N THR A 567 13.44 -12.26 32.32
CA THR A 567 12.28 -13.15 32.55
C THR A 567 11.59 -13.61 31.27
N ILE A 568 11.92 -13.00 30.14
CA ILE A 568 11.40 -13.38 28.82
C ILE A 568 12.05 -14.69 28.39
N ASP A 569 11.27 -15.61 27.81
CA ASP A 569 11.73 -16.85 27.20
C ASP A 569 11.60 -16.79 25.68
N LEU A 570 12.73 -16.72 24.98
CA LEU A 570 12.76 -16.67 23.51
C LEU A 570 12.89 -18.06 22.87
N ALA A 571 12.93 -19.15 23.64
CA ALA A 571 13.02 -20.50 23.10
C ALA A 571 11.95 -20.82 22.02
N PRO A 572 10.68 -20.35 22.12
CA PRO A 572 9.68 -20.60 21.09
C PRO A 572 9.99 -20.01 19.71
N LEU A 573 10.85 -18.98 19.63
CA LEU A 573 11.26 -18.37 18.36
C LEU A 573 12.45 -19.11 17.73
N LEU A 574 13.18 -19.88 18.53
CA LEU A 574 14.45 -20.50 18.16
C LEU A 574 14.32 -22.01 17.91
N VAL A 575 13.13 -22.46 17.52
CA VAL A 575 12.85 -23.87 17.23
C VAL A 575 13.34 -24.21 15.81
N PRO A 576 14.38 -25.04 15.65
CA PRO A 576 14.78 -25.47 14.33
C PRO A 576 13.73 -26.41 13.71
N PRO A 577 13.66 -26.51 12.37
CA PRO A 577 12.79 -27.49 11.71
C PRO A 577 13.03 -28.91 12.21
N ALA A 578 11.96 -29.70 12.32
CA ALA A 578 12.03 -31.09 12.75
C ALA A 578 12.86 -31.97 11.78
N ASP A 579 12.74 -31.68 10.48
CA ASP A 579 13.62 -32.24 9.44
C ASP A 579 14.76 -31.26 9.15
N ALA A 580 16.00 -31.72 9.31
CA ALA A 580 17.19 -30.90 9.08
C ALA A 580 17.31 -30.45 7.61
N GLU A 581 16.75 -31.23 6.67
CA GLU A 581 16.77 -30.97 5.23
C GLU A 581 15.56 -30.15 4.75
N ALA A 582 14.66 -29.74 5.66
CA ALA A 582 13.51 -28.91 5.31
C ALA A 582 13.95 -27.60 4.65
N VAL A 583 13.27 -27.23 3.57
CA VAL A 583 13.51 -25.97 2.86
C VAL A 583 13.16 -24.79 3.78
N ARG A 584 14.13 -23.91 4.03
CA ARG A 584 14.00 -22.79 4.99
C ARG A 584 13.83 -21.43 4.35
N HIS A 585 14.08 -21.31 3.05
CA HIS A 585 14.08 -20.05 2.31
C HIS A 585 13.36 -20.22 0.97
N PHE A 586 13.12 -19.10 0.29
CA PHE A 586 12.53 -19.13 -1.04
C PHE A 586 13.50 -19.78 -2.03
N VAL A 587 13.03 -20.76 -2.82
CA VAL A 587 13.83 -21.45 -3.83
C VAL A 587 13.41 -21.01 -5.22
N THR A 588 12.12 -21.13 -5.55
CA THR A 588 11.63 -20.83 -6.90
C THR A 588 10.12 -20.62 -6.93
N HIS A 589 9.66 -19.89 -7.94
CA HIS A 589 8.23 -19.78 -8.21
C HIS A 589 7.69 -21.05 -8.87
N VAL A 590 6.46 -21.41 -8.53
CA VAL A 590 5.77 -22.54 -9.13
C VAL A 590 4.77 -22.08 -10.20
N PRO A 591 4.55 -22.83 -11.29
CA PRO A 591 3.66 -22.39 -12.38
C PRO A 591 2.24 -22.00 -11.95
N ILE A 592 1.69 -22.68 -10.93
CA ILE A 592 0.35 -22.37 -10.41
C ILE A 592 0.22 -20.95 -9.83
N GLN A 593 1.32 -20.30 -9.44
CA GLN A 593 1.32 -18.91 -8.98
C GLN A 593 1.05 -17.90 -10.10
N ARG A 594 0.98 -18.33 -11.37
CA ARG A 594 0.60 -17.46 -12.49
C ARG A 594 -0.74 -17.91 -13.08
N PRO A 595 -1.85 -17.87 -12.31
CA PRO A 595 -3.15 -18.29 -12.83
C PRO A 595 -3.64 -17.32 -13.91
N ARG A 596 -4.28 -17.88 -14.93
CA ARG A 596 -4.79 -17.14 -16.10
C ARG A 596 -6.27 -17.47 -16.33
N SER A 597 -7.03 -16.48 -16.75
CA SER A 597 -8.41 -16.65 -17.20
C SER A 597 -8.43 -16.95 -18.69
N GLU A 598 -8.83 -18.16 -19.09
CA GLU A 598 -8.80 -18.59 -20.50
C GLU A 598 -9.65 -17.67 -21.39
N LEU A 599 -10.84 -17.27 -20.94
CA LEU A 599 -11.72 -16.39 -21.69
C LEU A 599 -11.18 -14.96 -21.77
N ASP A 600 -10.56 -14.45 -20.70
CA ASP A 600 -9.94 -13.13 -20.69
C ASP A 600 -8.72 -13.06 -21.64
N GLU A 601 -7.89 -14.11 -21.65
CA GLU A 601 -6.75 -14.20 -22.58
C GLU A 601 -7.21 -14.27 -24.04
N ARG A 602 -8.28 -15.02 -24.31
CA ARG A 602 -8.88 -15.07 -25.64
C ARG A 602 -9.43 -13.71 -26.05
N LEU A 603 -10.14 -13.01 -25.16
CA LEU A 603 -10.61 -11.66 -25.43
C LEU A 603 -9.46 -10.69 -25.76
N LEU A 604 -8.35 -10.75 -25.01
CA LEU A 604 -7.15 -9.98 -25.32
C LEU A 604 -6.62 -10.30 -26.72
N ALA A 605 -6.43 -11.59 -27.03
CA ALA A 605 -5.89 -12.03 -28.31
C ALA A 605 -6.77 -11.63 -29.50
N ASP A 606 -8.10 -11.79 -29.36
CA ASP A 606 -9.07 -11.52 -30.42
C ASP A 606 -9.31 -9.99 -30.61
N GLY A 607 -9.18 -9.20 -29.54
CA GLY A 607 -9.52 -7.77 -29.53
C GLY A 607 -8.36 -6.79 -29.71
N PHE A 608 -7.16 -7.10 -29.21
CA PHE A 608 -6.08 -6.11 -29.10
C PHE A 608 -5.59 -5.57 -30.46
N ALA A 609 -5.56 -6.42 -31.50
CA ALA A 609 -5.15 -6.00 -32.83
C ALA A 609 -6.05 -4.88 -33.39
N ALA A 610 -7.37 -4.96 -33.18
CA ALA A 610 -8.30 -3.93 -33.62
C ALA A 610 -8.05 -2.60 -32.90
N LEU A 611 -7.81 -2.64 -31.57
CA LEU A 611 -7.45 -1.44 -30.80
C LEU A 611 -6.19 -0.78 -31.33
N TRP A 612 -5.18 -1.58 -31.66
CA TRP A 612 -3.88 -1.09 -32.13
C TRP A 612 -3.93 -0.49 -33.54
N GLU A 613 -4.62 -1.17 -34.47
CA GLU A 613 -4.68 -0.79 -35.88
C GLU A 613 -5.69 0.34 -36.15
N GLY A 614 -6.47 0.75 -35.16
CA GLY A 614 -7.53 1.75 -35.32
C GLY A 614 -8.82 1.19 -35.95
N GLY A 615 -9.04 -0.12 -35.80
CA GLY A 615 -10.24 -0.82 -36.28
C GLY A 615 -11.34 -0.94 -35.22
N GLU A 616 -12.51 -1.36 -35.66
CA GLU A 616 -13.63 -1.72 -34.78
C GLU A 616 -13.87 -3.23 -34.91
N THR A 617 -14.04 -3.92 -33.78
CA THR A 617 -14.37 -5.36 -33.78
C THR A 617 -15.51 -5.67 -32.81
N VAL A 618 -16.33 -6.64 -33.21
CA VAL A 618 -17.42 -7.19 -32.39
C VAL A 618 -17.15 -8.67 -32.20
N LEU A 619 -17.08 -9.09 -30.94
CA LEU A 619 -16.75 -10.45 -30.51
C LEU A 619 -17.93 -11.05 -29.76
N GLU A 620 -18.11 -12.37 -29.85
CA GLU A 620 -19.22 -13.07 -29.19
C GLU A 620 -18.69 -14.31 -28.43
N TYR A 621 -19.13 -14.47 -27.19
CA TYR A 621 -18.70 -15.54 -26.29
C TYR A 621 -19.86 -16.09 -25.45
N GLU A 622 -19.78 -17.38 -25.12
CA GLU A 622 -20.50 -17.94 -23.98
C GLU A 622 -19.70 -17.68 -22.71
N ILE A 623 -20.35 -17.42 -21.58
CA ILE A 623 -19.70 -17.17 -20.30
C ILE A 623 -20.35 -17.96 -19.15
N THR A 624 -19.53 -18.46 -18.24
CA THR A 624 -19.95 -19.19 -17.05
C THR A 624 -19.36 -18.58 -15.79
N ASN A 625 -19.92 -18.94 -14.62
CA ASN A 625 -19.47 -18.35 -13.36
C ASN A 625 -18.02 -18.73 -12.97
N ALA A 626 -17.43 -19.69 -13.68
CA ALA A 626 -16.02 -20.04 -13.59
C ALA A 626 -15.10 -19.04 -14.30
N ASP A 627 -15.62 -18.31 -15.31
CA ASP A 627 -14.91 -17.30 -16.08
C ASP A 627 -14.85 -15.99 -15.28
N ARG A 628 -13.73 -15.80 -14.60
CA ARG A 628 -13.50 -14.70 -13.67
C ARG A 628 -12.62 -13.63 -14.31
N THR A 629 -12.84 -12.38 -13.90
CA THR A 629 -12.00 -11.24 -14.26
C THR A 629 -11.87 -10.98 -15.76
N VAL A 630 -12.90 -11.31 -16.54
CA VAL A 630 -12.93 -11.08 -17.99
C VAL A 630 -12.95 -9.58 -18.29
N GLY A 631 -12.04 -9.13 -19.15
CA GLY A 631 -11.80 -7.73 -19.53
C GLY A 631 -10.51 -7.13 -18.97
N ALA A 632 -9.97 -7.69 -17.87
CA ALA A 632 -8.84 -7.09 -17.16
C ALA A 632 -7.53 -7.14 -17.94
N SER A 633 -7.21 -8.25 -18.63
CA SER A 633 -5.99 -8.34 -19.44
C SER A 633 -5.97 -7.29 -20.56
N LEU A 634 -7.13 -7.04 -21.17
CA LEU A 634 -7.27 -6.01 -22.20
C LEU A 634 -7.09 -4.60 -21.62
N GLY A 635 -7.72 -4.32 -20.48
CA GLY A 635 -7.54 -3.04 -19.77
C GLY A 635 -6.10 -2.78 -19.33
N GLY A 636 -5.39 -3.81 -18.86
CA GLY A 636 -3.98 -3.74 -18.53
C GLY A 636 -3.08 -3.47 -19.73
N ALA A 637 -3.33 -4.14 -20.86
CA ALA A 637 -2.60 -3.92 -22.11
C ALA A 637 -2.83 -2.49 -22.64
N ILE A 638 -4.07 -1.98 -22.58
CA ILE A 638 -4.39 -0.60 -22.94
C ILE A 638 -3.67 0.39 -22.02
N GLY A 639 -3.72 0.16 -20.70
CA GLY A 639 -3.06 1.02 -19.72
C GLY A 639 -1.53 1.05 -19.88
N LEU A 640 -0.91 -0.06 -20.30
CA LEU A 640 0.52 -0.10 -20.60
C LEU A 640 0.88 0.75 -21.83
N GLU A 641 0.08 0.64 -22.89
CA GLU A 641 0.37 1.25 -24.19
C GLU A 641 -0.04 2.73 -24.24
N TRP A 642 -1.29 3.01 -23.88
CA TRP A 642 -1.91 4.34 -24.06
C TRP A 642 -2.14 5.08 -22.75
N GLY A 643 -1.91 4.45 -21.59
CA GLY A 643 -2.15 5.07 -20.29
C GLY A 643 -3.63 5.37 -20.05
N ASP A 644 -3.96 6.63 -19.78
CA ASP A 644 -5.33 7.16 -19.68
C ASP A 644 -5.89 7.68 -21.03
N GLY A 645 -5.12 7.54 -22.11
CA GLY A 645 -5.53 7.94 -23.45
C GLY A 645 -6.53 6.98 -24.08
N LEU A 646 -7.29 7.50 -25.06
CA LEU A 646 -8.19 6.69 -25.89
C LEU A 646 -7.37 5.88 -26.91
N PRO A 647 -7.50 4.54 -26.97
CA PRO A 647 -6.91 3.76 -28.05
C PRO A 647 -7.48 4.18 -29.41
N PRO A 648 -6.76 3.98 -30.52
CA PRO A 648 -7.24 4.42 -31.83
C PRO A 648 -8.42 3.61 -32.35
N GLY A 649 -8.56 2.35 -31.93
CA GLY A 649 -9.68 1.47 -32.28
C GLY A 649 -10.64 1.20 -31.12
N SER A 650 -11.62 0.32 -31.35
CA SER A 650 -12.56 -0.12 -30.30
C SER A 650 -12.92 -1.60 -30.38
N VAL A 651 -13.28 -2.17 -29.23
CA VAL A 651 -13.71 -3.56 -29.08
C VAL A 651 -15.07 -3.59 -28.41
N THR A 652 -16.04 -4.26 -29.01
CA THR A 652 -17.30 -4.64 -28.36
C THR A 652 -17.31 -6.15 -28.19
N ALA A 653 -17.39 -6.64 -26.95
CA ALA A 653 -17.49 -8.06 -26.66
C ALA A 653 -18.85 -8.39 -26.04
N ARG A 654 -19.59 -9.29 -26.69
CA ARG A 654 -20.90 -9.77 -26.28
C ARG A 654 -20.78 -11.12 -25.61
N PHE A 655 -21.46 -11.27 -24.48
CA PHE A 655 -21.45 -12.46 -23.66
C PHE A 655 -22.87 -12.93 -23.43
N THR A 656 -23.09 -14.23 -23.45
CA THR A 656 -24.34 -14.87 -23.02
C THR A 656 -24.04 -15.86 -21.91
N GLY A 657 -24.74 -15.74 -20.77
CA GLY A 657 -24.59 -16.65 -19.63
C GLY A 657 -24.39 -15.92 -18.29
N ALA A 658 -23.65 -16.54 -17.37
CA ALA A 658 -23.44 -16.00 -16.03
C ALA A 658 -21.96 -15.69 -15.81
N ALA A 659 -21.57 -14.42 -15.67
CA ALA A 659 -20.16 -14.06 -15.48
C ALA A 659 -19.70 -14.34 -14.03
N GLY A 660 -18.48 -14.83 -13.87
CA GLY A 660 -17.85 -15.00 -12.55
C GLY A 660 -17.53 -13.67 -11.86
N GLN A 661 -16.83 -13.76 -10.73
CA GLN A 661 -16.36 -12.58 -9.99
C GLN A 661 -15.51 -11.64 -10.86
N SER A 662 -15.60 -10.34 -10.59
CA SER A 662 -14.75 -9.30 -11.19
C SER A 662 -14.93 -9.10 -12.70
N PHE A 663 -16.11 -9.37 -13.25
CA PHE A 663 -16.40 -9.08 -14.67
C PHE A 663 -16.18 -7.59 -15.00
N GLY A 664 -15.37 -7.30 -16.02
CA GLY A 664 -14.98 -5.94 -16.39
C GLY A 664 -14.10 -5.23 -15.37
N ALA A 665 -13.43 -5.95 -14.47
CA ALA A 665 -12.45 -5.34 -13.57
C ALA A 665 -11.29 -4.71 -14.36
N PHE A 666 -10.84 -3.53 -13.93
CA PHE A 666 -9.78 -2.75 -14.59
C PHE A 666 -10.01 -2.50 -16.08
N LEU A 667 -11.27 -2.46 -16.53
CA LEU A 667 -11.59 -2.10 -17.91
C LEU A 667 -11.09 -0.69 -18.23
N ALA A 668 -10.64 -0.48 -19.45
CA ALA A 668 -10.09 0.78 -19.92
C ALA A 668 -10.91 1.31 -21.12
N GLU A 669 -10.65 2.55 -21.51
CA GLU A 669 -11.31 3.20 -22.63
C GLU A 669 -11.18 2.42 -23.95
N GLY A 670 -12.19 2.54 -24.81
CA GLY A 670 -12.25 1.84 -26.10
C GLY A 670 -12.80 0.41 -26.04
N VAL A 671 -13.17 -0.10 -24.86
CA VAL A 671 -13.77 -1.44 -24.70
C VAL A 671 -15.21 -1.33 -24.19
N THR A 672 -16.13 -2.06 -24.85
CA THR A 672 -17.51 -2.26 -24.41
C THR A 672 -17.75 -3.75 -24.16
N LEU A 673 -18.24 -4.09 -22.97
CA LEU A 673 -18.66 -5.43 -22.60
C LEU A 673 -20.20 -5.46 -22.50
N GLU A 674 -20.86 -6.29 -23.30
CA GLU A 674 -22.32 -6.49 -23.27
C GLU A 674 -22.62 -7.90 -22.76
N LEU A 675 -23.37 -8.04 -21.67
CA LEU A 675 -23.72 -9.33 -21.08
C LEU A 675 -25.23 -9.53 -21.08
N VAL A 676 -25.67 -10.57 -21.78
CA VAL A 676 -27.04 -11.11 -21.68
C VAL A 676 -27.05 -12.21 -20.64
N GLY A 677 -27.54 -11.90 -19.44
CA GLY A 677 -27.51 -12.78 -18.27
C GLY A 677 -27.20 -12.02 -16.99
N GLU A 678 -26.36 -12.59 -16.14
CA GLU A 678 -26.05 -12.08 -14.80
C GLU A 678 -24.55 -12.11 -14.51
N ALA A 679 -24.07 -11.24 -13.63
CA ALA A 679 -22.71 -11.24 -13.12
C ALA A 679 -22.69 -11.48 -11.61
N ASN A 680 -21.61 -12.04 -11.09
CA ASN A 680 -21.41 -12.13 -9.63
C ASN A 680 -20.87 -10.79 -9.07
N ASP A 681 -20.20 -10.83 -7.91
CA ASP A 681 -19.64 -9.66 -7.23
C ASP A 681 -18.54 -8.98 -8.05
N TYR A 682 -18.27 -7.73 -7.68
CA TYR A 682 -17.11 -6.94 -8.15
C TYR A 682 -17.15 -6.54 -9.63
N LEU A 683 -18.33 -6.54 -10.27
CA LEU A 683 -18.47 -6.01 -11.62
C LEU A 683 -17.91 -4.59 -11.72
N GLY A 684 -17.05 -4.33 -12.70
CA GLY A 684 -16.42 -3.02 -12.91
C GLY A 684 -15.47 -2.57 -11.79
N LYS A 685 -14.97 -3.49 -10.97
CA LYS A 685 -13.97 -3.20 -9.93
C LYS A 685 -12.74 -2.51 -10.51
N GLY A 686 -12.36 -1.36 -9.96
CA GLY A 686 -11.20 -0.60 -10.42
C GLY A 686 -11.26 -0.18 -11.90
N GLN A 687 -12.47 -0.08 -12.47
CA GLN A 687 -12.67 0.36 -13.86
C GLN A 687 -12.04 1.75 -14.07
N GLY A 688 -11.20 1.86 -15.10
CA GLY A 688 -10.50 3.08 -15.49
C GLY A 688 -11.05 3.76 -16.75
N GLY A 689 -11.90 3.05 -17.51
CA GLY A 689 -12.68 3.59 -18.63
C GLY A 689 -13.61 2.54 -19.23
N GLY A 690 -14.12 2.81 -20.43
CA GLY A 690 -14.92 1.84 -21.19
C GLY A 690 -16.33 1.65 -20.63
N ARG A 691 -17.09 0.71 -21.21
CA ARG A 691 -18.51 0.50 -20.91
C ARG A 691 -18.83 -0.95 -20.57
N ILE A 692 -19.68 -1.15 -19.58
CA ILE A 692 -20.28 -2.44 -19.23
C ILE A 692 -21.80 -2.32 -19.30
N VAL A 693 -22.44 -3.18 -20.08
CA VAL A 693 -23.91 -3.25 -20.23
C VAL A 693 -24.35 -4.65 -19.84
N VAL A 694 -25.30 -4.77 -18.93
CA VAL A 694 -25.86 -6.05 -18.48
C VAL A 694 -27.38 -6.01 -18.59
N LEU A 695 -27.93 -7.01 -19.28
CA LEU A 695 -29.37 -7.13 -19.51
C LEU A 695 -29.84 -8.56 -19.24
N PRO A 696 -31.07 -8.73 -18.72
CA PRO A 696 -31.57 -10.04 -18.36
C PRO A 696 -31.82 -10.92 -19.61
N PRO A 697 -31.80 -12.26 -19.48
CA PRO A 697 -32.17 -13.15 -20.57
C PRO A 697 -33.60 -12.91 -21.07
N ALA A 698 -33.85 -13.20 -22.35
CA ALA A 698 -35.18 -13.06 -22.93
C ALA A 698 -36.23 -13.90 -22.18
N GLY A 699 -37.31 -13.26 -21.74
CA GLY A 699 -38.41 -13.91 -21.03
C GLY A 699 -38.29 -13.93 -19.51
N ASP A 700 -37.24 -13.34 -18.94
CA ASP A 700 -37.17 -13.03 -17.51
C ASP A 700 -38.04 -11.80 -17.22
N ALA A 701 -39.24 -12.03 -16.70
CA ALA A 701 -40.27 -11.01 -16.46
C ALA A 701 -40.33 -10.57 -14.98
N GLY A 702 -39.30 -10.87 -14.18
CA GLY A 702 -39.23 -10.52 -12.75
C GLY A 702 -38.53 -9.19 -12.47
N ASP A 703 -38.16 -8.98 -11.20
CA ASP A 703 -37.21 -7.97 -10.73
C ASP A 703 -35.83 -8.65 -10.52
N PRO A 704 -35.02 -8.85 -11.59
CA PRO A 704 -33.84 -9.69 -11.50
C PRO A 704 -32.70 -9.01 -10.73
N VAL A 705 -31.97 -9.77 -9.92
CA VAL A 705 -30.66 -9.36 -9.40
C VAL A 705 -29.63 -9.74 -10.45
N LEU A 706 -28.97 -8.76 -11.06
CA LEU A 706 -28.08 -8.98 -12.22
C LEU A 706 -26.59 -8.78 -11.92
N ALA A 707 -26.25 -8.21 -10.77
CA ALA A 707 -24.89 -8.18 -10.27
C ALA A 707 -24.86 -8.37 -8.75
N GLY A 708 -23.76 -8.93 -8.26
CA GLY A 708 -23.53 -9.12 -6.82
C GLY A 708 -23.17 -7.82 -6.10
N ASN A 709 -22.31 -7.94 -5.10
CA ASN A 709 -21.89 -6.89 -4.19
C ASN A 709 -20.67 -6.13 -4.70
N THR A 710 -20.41 -4.96 -4.10
CA THR A 710 -19.15 -4.21 -4.28
C THR A 710 -18.87 -3.88 -5.76
N VAL A 711 -19.94 -3.72 -6.54
CA VAL A 711 -19.91 -3.26 -7.93
C VAL A 711 -19.24 -1.88 -7.99
N LEU A 712 -18.38 -1.66 -8.98
CA LEU A 712 -17.61 -0.42 -9.20
C LEU A 712 -16.66 -0.03 -8.06
N TYR A 713 -16.19 -1.00 -7.27
CA TYR A 713 -15.31 -0.69 -6.15
C TYR A 713 -14.05 0.05 -6.59
N GLY A 714 -13.93 1.30 -6.11
CA GLY A 714 -12.76 2.14 -6.35
C GLY A 714 -12.61 2.65 -7.78
N ALA A 715 -13.64 2.52 -8.65
CA ALA A 715 -13.52 2.86 -10.07
C ALA A 715 -13.06 4.32 -10.29
N THR A 716 -12.19 4.57 -11.27
CA THR A 716 -11.62 5.89 -11.58
C THR A 716 -11.88 6.37 -13.02
N ALA A 717 -12.76 5.72 -13.78
CA ALA A 717 -13.78 6.27 -14.70
C ALA A 717 -14.32 5.15 -15.61
N GLY A 718 -15.38 5.39 -16.38
CA GLY A 718 -16.07 4.39 -17.19
C GLY A 718 -17.58 4.38 -16.92
N GLU A 719 -18.30 3.52 -17.63
CA GLU A 719 -19.77 3.51 -17.69
C GLU A 719 -20.33 2.13 -17.39
N VAL A 720 -21.40 2.06 -16.59
CA VAL A 720 -22.10 0.81 -16.27
C VAL A 720 -23.61 0.97 -16.38
N PHE A 721 -24.27 0.09 -17.15
CA PHE A 721 -25.73 0.07 -17.31
C PHE A 721 -26.26 -1.34 -17.02
N LEU A 722 -27.04 -1.51 -15.96
CA LEU A 722 -27.59 -2.81 -15.52
C LEU A 722 -29.11 -2.76 -15.47
N ALA A 723 -29.80 -3.51 -16.33
CA ALA A 723 -31.26 -3.61 -16.32
C ALA A 723 -31.78 -4.57 -15.24
N GLY A 724 -31.39 -4.31 -13.99
CA GLY A 724 -31.74 -5.09 -12.82
C GLY A 724 -31.16 -4.54 -11.53
N THR A 725 -31.44 -5.22 -10.42
CA THR A 725 -30.95 -4.88 -9.08
C THR A 725 -29.52 -5.37 -8.88
N VAL A 726 -28.74 -4.64 -8.08
CA VAL A 726 -27.41 -5.07 -7.62
C VAL A 726 -27.38 -5.28 -6.10
N GLY A 727 -26.37 -6.01 -5.63
CA GLY A 727 -26.16 -6.31 -4.21
C GLY A 727 -25.74 -5.11 -3.35
N GLU A 728 -25.14 -5.41 -2.20
CA GLU A 728 -24.67 -4.43 -1.23
C GLU A 728 -23.44 -3.66 -1.75
N ARG A 729 -23.21 -2.47 -1.19
CA ARG A 729 -22.01 -1.64 -1.45
C ARG A 729 -21.82 -1.29 -2.91
N PHE A 730 -22.91 -1.15 -3.66
CA PHE A 730 -22.89 -0.60 -5.00
C PHE A 730 -22.15 0.75 -5.03
N ALA A 731 -21.19 0.89 -5.94
CA ALA A 731 -20.36 2.08 -6.11
C ALA A 731 -19.58 2.49 -4.85
N VAL A 732 -19.22 1.53 -3.99
CA VAL A 732 -18.34 1.80 -2.84
C VAL A 732 -17.01 2.37 -3.33
N ARG A 733 -16.58 3.48 -2.74
CA ARG A 733 -15.35 4.19 -3.15
C ARG A 733 -15.32 4.60 -4.64
N ASN A 734 -16.46 4.72 -5.33
CA ASN A 734 -16.47 5.21 -6.71
C ASN A 734 -15.85 6.62 -6.78
N SER A 735 -14.89 6.78 -7.70
CA SER A 735 -14.04 7.95 -7.85
C SER A 735 -14.19 8.60 -9.23
N GLY A 736 -15.14 8.18 -10.06
CA GLY A 736 -15.37 8.81 -11.36
C GLY A 736 -16.32 8.10 -12.33
N ALA A 737 -16.74 6.86 -12.06
CA ALA A 737 -17.60 6.11 -12.98
C ALA A 737 -19.05 6.62 -12.96
N THR A 738 -19.71 6.47 -14.11
CA THR A 738 -21.15 6.73 -14.27
C THR A 738 -21.90 5.40 -14.31
N ALA A 739 -22.99 5.28 -13.55
CA ALA A 739 -23.73 4.02 -13.48
C ALA A 739 -25.25 4.21 -13.40
N VAL A 740 -26.01 3.36 -14.08
CA VAL A 740 -27.47 3.26 -13.97
C VAL A 740 -27.86 1.82 -13.62
N VAL A 741 -28.59 1.65 -12.52
CA VAL A 741 -29.07 0.35 -12.01
C VAL A 741 -30.55 0.45 -11.63
N GLU A 742 -31.26 -0.69 -11.59
CA GLU A 742 -32.70 -0.73 -11.29
C GLU A 742 -33.02 -1.05 -9.83
N GLY A 743 -31.99 -1.15 -8.99
CA GLY A 743 -32.09 -1.30 -7.55
C GLY A 743 -30.71 -1.53 -6.95
N ALA A 744 -30.55 -1.27 -5.66
CA ALA A 744 -29.29 -1.50 -4.95
C ALA A 744 -29.51 -1.96 -3.51
N GLY A 745 -28.61 -2.80 -3.00
CA GLY A 745 -28.60 -3.22 -1.59
C GLY A 745 -28.20 -2.12 -0.61
N ASP A 746 -27.86 -2.52 0.62
CA ASP A 746 -27.38 -1.61 1.66
C ASP A 746 -26.04 -0.97 1.27
N HIS A 747 -25.74 0.20 1.84
CA HIS A 747 -24.47 0.91 1.67
C HIS A 747 -24.14 1.36 0.25
N ALA A 748 -25.15 1.59 -0.60
CA ALA A 748 -24.93 2.18 -1.90
C ALA A 748 -24.22 3.56 -1.79
N CYS A 749 -23.27 3.81 -2.70
CA CYS A 749 -22.44 5.01 -2.78
C CYS A 749 -21.58 5.28 -1.53
N GLU A 750 -21.32 4.26 -0.70
CA GLU A 750 -20.48 4.43 0.48
C GLU A 750 -19.05 4.86 0.10
N TYR A 751 -18.50 5.86 0.81
CA TYR A 751 -17.18 6.44 0.53
C TYR A 751 -16.97 6.98 -0.90
N MET A 752 -18.02 7.21 -1.68
CA MET A 752 -17.92 7.76 -3.04
C MET A 752 -17.28 9.18 -3.01
N THR A 753 -16.35 9.43 -3.93
CA THR A 753 -15.60 10.70 -4.03
C THR A 753 -15.74 11.39 -5.40
N GLY A 754 -16.37 10.72 -6.37
CA GLY A 754 -16.65 11.24 -7.71
C GLY A 754 -17.54 10.29 -8.51
N GLY A 755 -18.02 10.74 -9.66
CA GLY A 755 -18.93 9.98 -10.54
C GLY A 755 -20.41 10.32 -10.34
N THR A 756 -21.26 9.67 -11.15
CA THR A 756 -22.72 9.84 -11.13
C THR A 756 -23.39 8.47 -11.09
N CYS A 757 -24.19 8.21 -10.05
CA CYS A 757 -24.98 6.97 -9.95
C CYS A 757 -26.48 7.26 -10.11
N VAL A 758 -27.23 6.39 -10.77
CA VAL A 758 -28.68 6.47 -10.90
C VAL A 758 -29.28 5.15 -10.44
N ILE A 759 -30.22 5.20 -9.51
CA ILE A 759 -30.92 4.04 -8.95
C ILE A 759 -32.41 4.21 -9.27
N LEU A 760 -32.90 3.39 -10.20
CA LEU A 760 -34.27 3.48 -10.74
C LEU A 760 -35.33 2.73 -9.90
N GLY A 761 -34.91 1.96 -8.90
CA GLY A 761 -35.82 1.17 -8.07
C GLY A 761 -35.41 1.09 -6.60
N PRO A 762 -35.78 0.03 -5.87
CA PRO A 762 -35.53 -0.09 -4.44
C PRO A 762 -34.05 0.04 -4.06
N PHE A 763 -33.78 0.73 -2.95
CA PHE A 763 -32.44 0.95 -2.42
C PHE A 763 -32.35 0.61 -0.91
N GLY A 764 -31.21 0.11 -0.44
CA GLY A 764 -31.00 -0.30 0.96
C GLY A 764 -30.69 0.83 1.95
N TYR A 765 -30.35 0.45 3.18
CA TYR A 765 -29.99 1.35 4.29
C TYR A 765 -28.58 1.94 4.14
N ASN A 766 -28.32 3.00 4.90
CA ASN A 766 -27.01 3.65 5.01
C ASN A 766 -26.47 4.19 3.67
N LEU A 767 -27.38 4.60 2.77
CA LEU A 767 -27.06 5.21 1.48
C LEU A 767 -26.20 6.47 1.68
N GLY A 768 -25.12 6.58 0.91
CA GLY A 768 -24.25 7.76 0.91
C GLY A 768 -23.36 7.92 2.14
N ALA A 769 -23.22 6.88 2.98
CA ALA A 769 -22.33 6.94 4.15
C ALA A 769 -20.88 7.19 3.74
N GLY A 770 -20.24 8.22 4.33
CA GLY A 770 -18.87 8.59 3.96
C GLY A 770 -18.71 9.17 2.55
N MET A 771 -19.80 9.41 1.81
CA MET A 771 -19.75 10.01 0.48
C MET A 771 -19.31 11.48 0.59
N THR A 772 -18.23 11.82 -0.11
CA THR A 772 -17.57 13.14 -0.04
C THR A 772 -17.47 13.84 -1.39
N GLY A 773 -17.83 13.17 -2.48
CA GLY A 773 -17.86 13.71 -3.84
C GLY A 773 -18.73 12.89 -4.77
N GLY A 774 -19.06 13.45 -5.94
CA GLY A 774 -19.99 12.86 -6.89
C GLY A 774 -21.46 13.13 -6.54
N GLN A 775 -22.37 12.42 -7.20
CA GLN A 775 -23.81 12.52 -6.95
C GLN A 775 -24.54 11.21 -7.25
N ALA A 776 -25.67 11.00 -6.57
CA ALA A 776 -26.58 9.90 -6.84
C ALA A 776 -28.02 10.40 -7.07
N TYR A 777 -28.66 9.95 -8.14
CA TYR A 777 -30.08 10.16 -8.39
C TYR A 777 -30.85 8.90 -7.95
N VAL A 778 -31.82 9.06 -7.06
CA VAL A 778 -32.54 7.95 -6.45
C VAL A 778 -34.04 8.13 -6.66
N TYR A 779 -34.66 7.14 -7.30
CA TYR A 779 -36.12 7.08 -7.46
C TYR A 779 -36.76 6.60 -6.15
N ASP A 780 -37.61 7.43 -5.54
CA ASP A 780 -38.26 7.12 -4.26
C ASP A 780 -39.75 7.46 -4.29
N PRO A 781 -40.58 6.63 -4.96
CA PRO A 781 -42.02 6.84 -5.02
C PRO A 781 -42.72 6.61 -3.67
N ASP A 782 -42.12 5.80 -2.80
CA ASP A 782 -42.70 5.37 -1.52
C ASP A 782 -42.26 6.23 -0.31
N GLY A 783 -41.33 7.17 -0.51
CA GLY A 783 -40.87 8.08 0.55
C GLY A 783 -39.94 7.42 1.58
N MET A 784 -39.17 6.42 1.18
CA MET A 784 -38.27 5.65 2.05
C MET A 784 -36.93 6.36 2.32
N LEU A 785 -36.54 7.36 1.51
CA LEU A 785 -35.21 7.95 1.52
C LEU A 785 -34.80 8.47 2.90
N ALA A 786 -35.70 9.18 3.59
CA ALA A 786 -35.39 9.79 4.89
C ALA A 786 -34.99 8.75 5.97
N SER A 787 -35.46 7.50 5.85
CA SER A 787 -35.16 6.42 6.80
C SER A 787 -33.92 5.61 6.44
N ARG A 788 -33.45 5.72 5.20
CA ARG A 788 -32.37 4.90 4.62
C ARG A 788 -31.10 5.70 4.31
N LEU A 789 -31.22 7.02 4.18
CA LEU A 789 -30.09 7.93 3.98
C LEU A 789 -29.21 8.00 5.23
N ASN A 790 -27.89 8.01 5.03
CA ASN A 790 -26.96 8.47 6.07
C ASN A 790 -26.75 9.99 5.93
N PRO A 791 -27.25 10.82 6.85
CA PRO A 791 -27.23 12.28 6.69
C PRO A 791 -25.91 12.92 7.16
N GLN A 792 -24.88 12.15 7.48
CA GLN A 792 -23.67 12.69 8.11
C GLN A 792 -22.91 13.66 7.20
N LEU A 793 -22.77 13.33 5.92
CA LEU A 793 -21.98 14.09 4.94
C LEU A 793 -22.75 14.43 3.65
N VAL A 794 -23.93 13.87 3.46
CA VAL A 794 -24.77 14.08 2.28
C VAL A 794 -26.10 14.69 2.66
N GLU A 795 -26.69 15.40 1.70
CA GLU A 795 -28.07 15.87 1.75
C GLU A 795 -28.87 15.32 0.57
N ALA A 796 -30.18 15.19 0.76
CA ALA A 796 -31.12 14.84 -0.29
C ALA A 796 -31.94 16.07 -0.68
N THR A 797 -31.86 16.46 -1.95
CA THR A 797 -32.64 17.56 -2.52
C THR A 797 -33.49 17.07 -3.69
N ARG A 798 -34.59 17.76 -4.00
CA ARG A 798 -35.35 17.47 -5.23
C ARG A 798 -34.51 17.87 -6.43
N VAL A 799 -34.63 17.11 -7.53
CA VAL A 799 -34.03 17.47 -8.82
C VAL A 799 -34.70 18.76 -9.30
N GLY A 800 -34.00 19.88 -9.15
CA GLY A 800 -34.61 21.20 -9.12
C GLY A 800 -34.11 22.18 -10.16
N ASP A 801 -32.93 21.94 -10.75
CA ASP A 801 -32.40 22.73 -11.86
C ASP A 801 -32.51 21.98 -13.20
N ASP A 802 -32.63 22.74 -14.29
CA ASP A 802 -32.85 22.19 -15.63
C ASP A 802 -31.68 21.32 -16.12
N ALA A 803 -30.46 21.56 -15.62
CA ALA A 803 -29.27 20.81 -16.01
C ALA A 803 -29.24 19.41 -15.38
N GLN A 804 -29.55 19.31 -14.09
CA GLN A 804 -29.70 18.03 -13.38
C GLN A 804 -30.83 17.21 -13.98
N ALA A 805 -31.97 17.85 -14.27
CA ALA A 805 -33.11 17.16 -14.89
C ALA A 805 -32.75 16.64 -16.30
N ALA A 806 -32.01 17.41 -17.09
CA ALA A 806 -31.54 17.00 -18.42
C ALA A 806 -30.49 15.87 -18.35
N GLU A 807 -29.53 15.95 -17.42
CA GLU A 807 -28.54 14.89 -17.19
C GLU A 807 -29.24 13.57 -16.80
N LEU A 808 -30.15 13.63 -15.83
CA LEU A 808 -30.89 12.46 -15.39
C LEU A 808 -31.76 11.88 -16.51
N LEU A 809 -32.47 12.71 -17.27
CA LEU A 809 -33.26 12.26 -18.42
C LEU A 809 -32.37 11.54 -19.44
N PHE A 810 -31.23 12.14 -19.80
CA PHE A 810 -30.27 11.54 -20.71
C PHE A 810 -29.77 10.17 -20.21
N LEU A 811 -29.41 10.05 -18.93
CA LEU A 811 -28.95 8.77 -18.37
C LEU A 811 -30.03 7.68 -18.39
N VAL A 812 -31.29 8.03 -18.16
CA VAL A 812 -32.41 7.08 -18.22
C VAL A 812 -32.75 6.69 -19.67
N GLU A 813 -32.75 7.65 -20.60
CA GLU A 813 -32.90 7.39 -22.03
C GLU A 813 -31.80 6.46 -22.55
N TRP A 814 -30.56 6.73 -22.14
CA TRP A 814 -29.41 5.95 -22.55
C TRP A 814 -29.41 4.55 -21.96
N HIS A 815 -29.79 4.42 -20.68
CA HIS A 815 -30.02 3.13 -20.05
C HIS A 815 -31.08 2.33 -20.81
N ARG A 816 -32.20 2.95 -21.18
CA ARG A 816 -33.26 2.31 -22.01
C ARG A 816 -32.73 1.88 -23.38
N GLU A 817 -31.94 2.71 -24.04
CA GLU A 817 -31.36 2.41 -25.35
C GLU A 817 -30.40 1.22 -25.30
N LEU A 818 -29.48 1.22 -24.34
CA LEU A 818 -28.44 0.19 -24.22
C LEU A 818 -28.97 -1.14 -23.70
N THR A 819 -29.92 -1.13 -22.77
CA THR A 819 -30.36 -2.35 -22.08
C THR A 819 -31.73 -2.86 -22.53
N GLY A 820 -32.53 -2.04 -23.21
CA GLY A 820 -33.93 -2.35 -23.49
C GLY A 820 -34.85 -2.36 -22.26
N SER A 821 -34.38 -1.86 -21.10
CA SER A 821 -35.08 -1.86 -19.81
C SER A 821 -36.55 -1.43 -19.88
N ALA A 822 -37.46 -2.34 -19.54
CA ALA A 822 -38.90 -2.04 -19.47
C ALA A 822 -39.21 -0.94 -18.45
N LEU A 823 -38.59 -0.99 -17.27
CA LEU A 823 -38.74 0.00 -16.20
C LEU A 823 -38.39 1.41 -16.69
N ALA A 824 -37.23 1.56 -17.33
CA ALA A 824 -36.83 2.85 -17.88
C ALA A 824 -37.80 3.33 -18.98
N GLY A 825 -38.31 2.42 -19.81
CA GLY A 825 -39.34 2.72 -20.80
C GLY A 825 -40.63 3.27 -20.17
N ASP A 826 -41.10 2.64 -19.09
CA ASP A 826 -42.29 3.07 -18.35
C ASP A 826 -42.06 4.42 -17.65
N MET A 827 -40.88 4.62 -17.07
CA MET A 827 -40.48 5.90 -16.45
C MET A 827 -40.48 7.06 -17.45
N LEU A 828 -39.96 6.82 -18.67
CA LEU A 828 -39.87 7.82 -19.74
C LEU A 828 -41.25 8.14 -20.34
N ALA A 829 -42.23 7.22 -20.26
CA ALA A 829 -43.57 7.44 -20.77
C ALA A 829 -44.35 8.54 -20.03
N ASP A 830 -44.06 8.76 -18.73
CA ASP A 830 -44.57 9.88 -17.93
C ASP A 830 -43.43 10.52 -17.13
N TRP A 831 -42.44 11.06 -17.87
CA TRP A 831 -41.21 11.59 -17.27
C TRP A 831 -41.48 12.69 -16.23
N ASP A 832 -42.43 13.58 -16.47
CA ASP A 832 -42.75 14.66 -15.53
C ASP A 832 -43.22 14.12 -14.18
N ALA A 833 -43.99 13.03 -14.16
CA ALA A 833 -44.42 12.37 -12.92
C ALA A 833 -43.27 11.62 -12.26
N THR A 834 -42.47 10.90 -13.05
CA THR A 834 -41.31 10.16 -12.57
C THR A 834 -40.27 11.10 -11.93
N LEU A 835 -39.94 12.21 -12.59
CA LEU A 835 -38.97 13.20 -12.13
C LEU A 835 -39.33 13.77 -10.75
N ARG A 836 -40.62 13.96 -10.45
CA ARG A 836 -41.09 14.43 -9.13
C ARG A 836 -40.82 13.44 -7.99
N CYS A 837 -40.57 12.18 -8.31
CA CYS A 837 -40.25 11.14 -7.33
C CYS A 837 -38.73 10.94 -7.16
N PHE A 838 -37.91 11.55 -8.02
CA PHE A 838 -36.46 11.49 -7.87
C PHE A 838 -35.95 12.45 -6.79
N TRP A 839 -34.86 12.01 -6.18
CA TRP A 839 -34.02 12.81 -5.28
C TRP A 839 -32.58 12.81 -5.79
N ARG A 840 -31.93 13.95 -5.66
CA ARG A 840 -30.48 14.06 -5.78
C ARG A 840 -29.88 13.95 -4.38
N VAL A 841 -29.07 12.91 -4.18
CA VAL A 841 -28.23 12.73 -3.00
C VAL A 841 -26.83 13.20 -3.35
N ALA A 842 -26.35 14.23 -2.67
CA ALA A 842 -25.05 14.82 -2.93
C ALA A 842 -24.35 15.23 -1.63
N PRO A 843 -23.02 15.29 -1.63
CA PRO A 843 -22.24 15.76 -0.48
C PRO A 843 -22.57 17.23 -0.16
N VAL A 844 -22.63 17.60 1.12
CA VAL A 844 -22.90 18.98 1.57
C VAL A 844 -21.71 19.92 1.30
N ASP A 845 -21.95 21.21 1.05
CA ASP A 845 -20.90 22.19 0.74
C ASP A 845 -19.83 22.32 1.86
N GLU A 846 -20.20 22.05 3.12
CA GLU A 846 -19.33 22.24 4.28
C GLU A 846 -18.46 21.03 4.66
N ILE A 847 -18.33 19.99 3.81
CA ILE A 847 -17.62 18.73 4.19
C ILE A 847 -16.22 18.95 4.73
N ALA A 848 -15.39 19.77 4.06
CA ALA A 848 -14.03 20.03 4.53
C ALA A 848 -13.99 20.65 5.93
N ARG A 849 -15.04 21.39 6.32
CA ARG A 849 -15.19 21.95 7.66
C ARG A 849 -15.69 20.89 8.65
N ILE A 850 -16.68 20.08 8.28
CA ILE A 850 -17.23 19.00 9.10
C ILE A 850 -16.12 17.98 9.44
N GLU A 851 -15.41 17.50 8.43
CA GLU A 851 -14.30 16.55 8.59
C GLU A 851 -13.20 17.12 9.47
N ARG A 852 -12.80 18.38 9.26
CA ARG A 852 -11.77 19.03 10.10
C ARG A 852 -12.21 19.18 11.56
N ALA A 853 -13.50 19.41 11.81
CA ALA A 853 -14.01 19.49 13.17
C ALA A 853 -13.97 18.13 13.89
N ASN A 854 -14.07 17.03 13.14
CA ASN A 854 -14.03 15.66 13.64
C ASN A 854 -12.63 15.04 13.58
N GLU A 855 -11.66 15.70 12.94
CA GLU A 855 -10.30 15.20 12.76
C GLU A 855 -9.62 14.92 14.12
N GLY A 856 -9.22 13.66 14.34
CA GLY A 856 -8.58 13.23 15.59
C GLY A 856 -9.53 13.07 16.77
N LEU A 857 -10.85 13.24 16.58
CA LEU A 857 -11.87 12.90 17.57
C LEU A 857 -12.45 11.51 17.25
N LEU A 858 -12.39 10.59 18.21
CA LEU A 858 -13.29 9.45 18.23
C LEU A 858 -14.67 10.01 18.59
N GLY A 859 -15.43 10.47 17.59
CA GLY A 859 -16.76 11.00 17.82
C GLY A 859 -17.61 9.97 18.54
N ALA A 860 -18.07 10.29 19.76
CA ALA A 860 -19.24 9.62 20.30
C ALA A 860 -20.39 9.86 19.31
N PRO A 861 -21.18 8.83 18.93
CA PRO A 861 -22.33 9.04 18.08
C PRO A 861 -23.24 10.08 18.76
N ARG A 862 -23.60 11.13 18.04
CA ARG A 862 -24.74 11.97 18.42
C ARG A 862 -26.01 11.36 17.87
#